data_AF-A0A971VNW6-F1
#
_entry.id   AF-A0A971VNW6-F1
#
_cell.length_a   1.000
_cell.length_b   1.000
_cell.length_c   1.000
_cell.angle_alpha   90.00
_cell.angle_beta   90.00
_cell.angle_gamma   90.00
#
_symmetry.space_group_name_H-M   'P 1'
#
loop_
_entity.id
_entity.type
_entity.pdbx_description
1 polymer ?
#
loop_
_entity_poly.entity_id
_entity_poly.type
_entity_poly.pdbx_seq_one_letter_code
_entity_poly.pdbx_strand_id
1 'polypeptide(L)'
;MLWCDDDCEVDVSLAFKSPTFLFVNGKLQCRSQIEEERFRNVPGILKISLARGWNSFLVKSMKTPAGFGCIIGSKSSKWYPLHFMSPFRERYGQGGWVYSEPADFDKCPDEESMDIQMAEDATGLKWYPELEWEENETKKPVFSRIFGHEEGVAAYGWTRLFISGRSGSVSFAGKTSGPVKIWIDNQKAFCTENAGNIKFSKNLSHGAHDILVESYKGSKGWGFTLAALVNGKLKDFEKPCDVKGTRDNWLYLGPFDSPLLVPPDEITDMYRVFGSSGKSVYWCLDKPGFRVRPYLENRLYGKWHYHLGVTLYGLIRVSGLLNREDIKNYTLNHTDECVKMFDYSRFDREEYGYQSLNHQVVEIDSLDDCGSFGATLIELYRNTGKEIYLPLIEKIADYISNRQMRKEDGAFCRGDKTIWADDLYMGTQFLAKYYSLTRKESCIDDAARQFMLYKDYLYMPEYGVMSHVYDLKYETPTYVPWGRGNGWVLFSLSEVLESVPKEHKDYDKLLGFYKELCEGCLKLQGENGLWHQVLTDPESYEETSCTAMFTYAFARGIRYGWLDDPERYIDSVYKAWEGLMRISIDFNGNVHGVCRGSNFSYSSHYYKNDLLWLTNDTHGIGIVLLAGYETVKMAEFLSEQSGAD
;
A
#
# COMPACT_ATOMS: atom_id res chain seq x y z
N MET A 1 -15.93 -4.23 -14.70
CA MET A 1 -16.49 -4.97 -13.55
C MET A 1 -15.59 -4.80 -12.33
N LEU A 2 -16.15 -4.88 -11.12
CA LEU A 2 -15.46 -4.68 -9.84
C LEU A 2 -15.79 -5.83 -8.89
N TRP A 3 -14.79 -6.39 -8.21
CA TRP A 3 -14.99 -7.47 -7.23
C TRP A 3 -15.19 -6.91 -5.81
N CYS A 4 -16.09 -7.52 -5.04
CA CYS A 4 -16.26 -7.28 -3.61
C CYS A 4 -16.28 -8.60 -2.84
N ASP A 5 -15.53 -8.69 -1.73
CA ASP A 5 -15.48 -9.90 -0.91
C ASP A 5 -16.78 -10.15 -0.14
N ASP A 6 -17.48 -9.06 0.20
CA ASP A 6 -18.73 -9.02 0.94
C ASP A 6 -19.67 -7.96 0.33
N ASP A 7 -20.95 -8.03 0.70
CA ASP A 7 -21.92 -6.96 0.39
C ASP A 7 -21.46 -5.66 1.08
N CYS A 8 -21.34 -4.57 0.32
CA CYS A 8 -20.80 -3.32 0.84
C CYS A 8 -21.39 -2.08 0.15
N GLU A 9 -21.18 -0.92 0.75
CA GLU A 9 -21.42 0.37 0.09
C GLU A 9 -20.08 1.05 -0.19
N VAL A 10 -19.95 1.61 -1.38
CA VAL A 10 -18.77 2.38 -1.79
C VAL A 10 -19.14 3.80 -2.18
N ASP A 11 -18.29 4.75 -1.80
CA ASP A 11 -18.37 6.15 -2.24
C ASP A 11 -17.62 6.30 -3.58
N VAL A 12 -18.35 6.52 -4.66
CA VAL A 12 -17.80 6.79 -6.00
C VAL A 12 -17.83 8.29 -6.27
N SER A 13 -16.69 8.84 -6.69
CA SER A 13 -16.56 10.20 -7.20
C SER A 13 -16.94 10.23 -8.68
N LEU A 14 -17.83 11.15 -9.06
CA LEU A 14 -18.33 11.24 -10.43
C LEU A 14 -18.46 12.70 -10.88
N ALA A 15 -17.82 13.05 -11.99
CA ALA A 15 -17.94 14.36 -12.62
C ALA A 15 -18.40 14.21 -14.08
N PHE A 16 -19.53 14.83 -14.43
CA PHE A 16 -20.11 14.72 -15.76
C PHE A 16 -19.51 15.72 -16.75
N LYS A 17 -19.28 15.29 -17.99
CA LYS A 17 -18.86 16.15 -19.12
C LYS A 17 -19.97 16.33 -20.15
N SER A 18 -20.99 15.47 -20.10
CA SER A 18 -22.16 15.44 -20.97
C SER A 18 -23.29 14.65 -20.31
N PRO A 19 -24.52 14.63 -20.88
CA PRO A 19 -25.58 13.76 -20.43
C PRO A 19 -25.07 12.32 -20.30
N THR A 20 -25.14 11.75 -19.10
CA THR A 20 -24.53 10.47 -18.76
C THR A 20 -25.40 9.67 -17.79
N PHE A 21 -25.42 8.36 -18.01
CA PHE A 21 -26.16 7.38 -17.23
C PHE A 21 -25.17 6.33 -16.72
N LEU A 22 -25.20 6.06 -15.42
CA LEU A 22 -24.40 5.01 -14.79
C LEU A 22 -25.32 3.90 -14.32
N PHE A 23 -25.05 2.69 -14.79
CA PHE A 23 -25.71 1.47 -14.37
C PHE A 23 -24.73 0.59 -13.61
N VAL A 24 -25.21 -0.03 -12.54
CA VAL A 24 -24.48 -1.04 -11.78
C VAL A 24 -25.37 -2.26 -11.63
N ASN A 25 -24.87 -3.43 -12.02
CA ASN A 25 -25.62 -4.69 -12.05
C ASN A 25 -26.98 -4.56 -12.77
N GLY A 26 -26.98 -3.90 -13.93
CA GLY A 26 -28.18 -3.66 -14.74
C GLY A 26 -29.15 -2.61 -14.17
N LYS A 27 -28.87 -2.01 -13.00
CA LYS A 27 -29.74 -1.02 -12.36
C LYS A 27 -29.19 0.38 -12.52
N LEU A 28 -30.02 1.32 -12.95
CA LEU A 28 -29.66 2.74 -13.04
C LEU A 28 -29.34 3.30 -11.64
N GLN A 29 -28.09 3.72 -11.43
CA GLN A 29 -27.63 4.32 -10.18
C GLN A 29 -27.71 5.84 -10.22
N CYS A 30 -27.34 6.45 -11.35
CA CYS A 30 -27.46 7.89 -11.51
C CYS A 30 -27.62 8.30 -12.97
N ARG A 31 -28.24 9.47 -13.14
CA ARG A 31 -28.30 10.22 -14.39
C ARG A 31 -27.88 11.66 -14.11
N SER A 32 -27.01 12.21 -14.96
CA SER A 32 -26.60 13.61 -14.84
C SER A 32 -27.79 14.56 -14.89
N GLN A 33 -27.76 15.58 -14.03
CA GLN A 33 -28.73 16.66 -13.99
C GLN A 33 -28.23 17.88 -14.79
N ILE A 34 -29.16 18.75 -15.17
CA ILE A 34 -28.87 19.95 -15.98
C ILE A 34 -27.80 20.84 -15.33
N GLU A 35 -27.81 20.98 -14.00
CA GLU A 35 -26.81 21.79 -13.29
C GLU A 35 -25.41 21.17 -13.36
N GLU A 36 -25.30 19.86 -13.21
CA GLU A 36 -24.02 19.14 -13.28
C GLU A 36 -23.42 19.20 -14.70
N GLU A 37 -24.27 19.24 -15.73
CA GLU A 37 -23.85 19.43 -17.12
C GLU A 37 -23.32 20.85 -17.40
N ARG A 38 -23.77 21.84 -16.62
CA ARG A 38 -23.32 23.24 -16.68
C ARG A 38 -22.04 23.45 -15.88
N PHE A 39 -21.96 22.89 -14.67
CA PHE A 39 -20.80 22.96 -13.78
C PHE A 39 -19.89 21.73 -13.98
N ARG A 40 -19.38 21.60 -15.20
CA ARG A 40 -18.50 20.48 -15.56
C ARG A 40 -17.27 20.45 -14.65
N ASN A 41 -16.83 19.25 -14.33
CA ASN A 41 -15.63 18.96 -13.51
C ASN A 41 -15.81 19.20 -12.01
N VAL A 42 -17.01 19.52 -11.52
CA VAL A 42 -17.30 19.46 -10.10
C VAL A 42 -17.69 18.01 -9.78
N PRO A 43 -16.87 17.24 -9.05
CA PRO A 43 -17.21 15.87 -8.70
C PRO A 43 -18.33 15.85 -7.64
N GLY A 44 -19.38 15.09 -7.92
CA GLY A 44 -20.34 14.63 -6.94
C GLY A 44 -19.87 13.32 -6.27
N ILE A 45 -20.48 12.99 -5.14
CA ILE A 45 -20.27 11.69 -4.45
C ILE A 45 -21.55 10.89 -4.59
N LEU A 46 -21.43 9.69 -5.16
CA LEU A 46 -22.51 8.72 -5.27
C LEU A 46 -22.20 7.51 -4.39
N LYS A 47 -23.12 7.17 -3.50
CA LYS A 47 -23.09 5.91 -2.75
C LYS A 47 -23.68 4.81 -3.60
N ILE A 48 -22.91 3.74 -3.81
CA ILE A 48 -23.34 2.57 -4.59
C ILE A 48 -23.25 1.34 -3.71
N SER A 49 -24.36 0.61 -3.59
CA SER A 49 -24.36 -0.71 -2.96
C SER A 49 -23.85 -1.76 -3.96
N LEU A 50 -22.86 -2.53 -3.54
CA LEU A 50 -22.24 -3.62 -4.28
C LEU A 50 -22.57 -4.95 -3.62
N ALA A 51 -22.85 -5.95 -4.43
CA ALA A 51 -23.05 -7.31 -3.97
C ALA A 51 -21.69 -8.02 -3.85
N ARG A 52 -21.61 -9.01 -2.97
CA ARG A 52 -20.51 -9.95 -2.93
C ARG A 52 -20.30 -10.58 -4.31
N GLY A 53 -19.05 -10.61 -4.74
CA GLY A 53 -18.62 -11.11 -6.04
C GLY A 53 -18.42 -10.01 -7.07
N TRP A 54 -18.62 -10.35 -8.33
CA TRP A 54 -18.42 -9.42 -9.44
C TRP A 54 -19.63 -8.51 -9.66
N ASN A 55 -19.36 -7.21 -9.74
CA ASN A 55 -20.33 -6.17 -10.03
C ASN A 55 -20.06 -5.56 -11.41
N SER A 56 -21.06 -5.52 -12.29
CA SER A 56 -20.95 -4.89 -13.61
C SER A 56 -21.18 -3.39 -13.51
N PHE A 57 -20.42 -2.62 -14.30
CA PHE A 57 -20.55 -1.17 -14.41
C PHE A 57 -20.68 -0.82 -15.88
N LEU A 58 -21.72 -0.08 -16.24
CA LEU A 58 -21.97 0.41 -17.60
C LEU A 58 -22.21 1.91 -17.55
N VAL A 59 -21.46 2.65 -18.36
CA VAL A 59 -21.61 4.10 -18.53
C VAL A 59 -22.09 4.37 -19.95
N LYS A 60 -23.26 5.01 -20.08
CA LYS A 60 -23.79 5.50 -21.36
C LYS A 60 -23.73 7.03 -21.35
N SER A 61 -23.03 7.62 -22.31
CA SER A 61 -22.92 9.07 -22.44
C SER A 61 -23.36 9.54 -23.82
N MET A 62 -23.98 10.72 -23.89
CA MET A 62 -24.37 11.38 -25.14
C MET A 62 -23.38 12.49 -25.48
N LYS A 63 -22.85 12.51 -26.71
CA LYS A 63 -21.99 13.60 -27.17
C LYS A 63 -22.81 14.86 -27.38
N THR A 64 -22.31 15.99 -26.87
CA THR A 64 -22.89 17.31 -27.08
C THR A 64 -21.85 18.26 -27.68
N PRO A 65 -22.25 19.43 -28.23
CA PRO A 65 -21.30 20.46 -28.67
C PRO A 65 -20.34 20.92 -27.55
N ALA A 66 -20.70 20.67 -26.30
CA ALA A 66 -20.03 21.21 -25.16
C ALA A 66 -19.10 20.19 -24.47
N GLY A 67 -19.31 18.89 -24.67
CA GLY A 67 -18.47 17.84 -24.10
C GLY A 67 -19.00 16.43 -24.34
N PHE A 68 -18.25 15.43 -23.87
CA PHE A 68 -18.57 14.01 -23.97
C PHE A 68 -17.98 13.22 -22.81
N GLY A 69 -18.78 12.34 -22.19
CA GLY A 69 -18.34 11.38 -21.18
C GLY A 69 -18.48 11.84 -19.72
N CYS A 70 -17.73 11.18 -18.84
CA CYS A 70 -17.61 11.51 -17.43
C CYS A 70 -16.21 11.15 -16.90
N ILE A 71 -15.90 11.61 -15.69
CA ILE A 71 -14.78 11.14 -14.89
C ILE A 71 -15.37 10.37 -13.72
N ILE A 72 -14.99 9.10 -13.55
CA ILE A 72 -15.43 8.23 -12.47
C ILE A 72 -14.20 7.71 -11.70
N GLY A 73 -14.28 7.65 -10.38
CA GLY A 73 -13.20 7.15 -9.55
C GLY A 73 -13.60 6.93 -8.09
N SER A 74 -12.65 6.57 -7.25
CA SER A 74 -12.88 6.51 -5.80
C SER A 74 -12.92 7.92 -5.19
N LYS A 75 -13.76 8.12 -4.17
CA LYS A 75 -13.69 9.33 -3.33
C LYS A 75 -12.37 9.41 -2.54
N SER A 76 -11.85 8.25 -2.11
CA SER A 76 -10.62 8.15 -1.35
C SER A 76 -9.74 7.07 -1.98
N SER A 77 -9.14 7.40 -3.12
CA SER A 77 -8.35 6.45 -3.91
C SER A 77 -7.19 5.86 -3.13
N LYS A 78 -6.56 6.62 -2.21
CA LYS A 78 -5.47 6.15 -1.36
C LYS A 78 -5.86 4.99 -0.44
N TRP A 79 -7.09 5.00 0.05
CA TRP A 79 -7.59 4.06 1.06
C TRP A 79 -8.47 2.98 0.45
N TYR A 80 -9.24 3.34 -0.57
CA TYR A 80 -10.21 2.50 -1.24
C TYR A 80 -10.06 2.62 -2.75
N PRO A 81 -8.94 2.14 -3.33
CA PRO A 81 -8.75 2.13 -4.77
C PRO A 81 -9.79 1.21 -5.43
N LEU A 82 -10.31 1.62 -6.59
CA LEU A 82 -11.26 0.83 -7.38
C LEU A 82 -10.55 0.20 -8.57
N HIS A 83 -10.20 -1.09 -8.45
CA HIS A 83 -9.55 -1.84 -9.52
C HIS A 83 -10.60 -2.49 -10.44
N PHE A 84 -10.93 -1.80 -11.52
CA PHE A 84 -11.85 -2.32 -12.53
C PHE A 84 -11.16 -3.36 -13.42
N MET A 85 -11.84 -4.47 -13.66
CA MET A 85 -11.48 -5.48 -14.65
C MET A 85 -12.37 -5.37 -15.89
N SER A 86 -11.86 -5.83 -17.02
CA SER A 86 -12.59 -5.83 -18.28
C SER A 86 -13.75 -6.85 -18.26
N PRO A 87 -14.94 -6.50 -18.78
CA PRO A 87 -16.13 -7.34 -18.64
C PRO A 87 -16.22 -8.49 -19.65
N PHE A 88 -15.48 -8.47 -20.76
CA PHE A 88 -15.66 -9.43 -21.86
C PHE A 88 -14.80 -10.70 -21.74
N ARG A 89 -15.28 -11.80 -22.34
CA ARG A 89 -14.60 -13.11 -22.33
C ARG A 89 -13.22 -13.05 -22.96
N GLU A 90 -13.10 -12.35 -24.07
CA GLU A 90 -11.87 -12.16 -24.84
C GLU A 90 -10.80 -11.41 -24.02
N ARG A 91 -11.24 -10.69 -22.98
CA ARG A 91 -10.42 -9.83 -22.13
C ARG A 91 -10.31 -10.35 -20.70
N TYR A 92 -10.68 -11.60 -20.45
CA TYR A 92 -10.66 -12.17 -19.11
C TYR A 92 -9.27 -12.02 -18.46
N GLY A 93 -9.24 -11.38 -17.28
CA GLY A 93 -8.01 -11.09 -16.54
C GLY A 93 -7.28 -9.81 -16.97
N GLN A 94 -7.82 -9.01 -17.89
CA GLN A 94 -7.31 -7.68 -18.23
C GLN A 94 -7.92 -6.62 -17.32
N GLY A 95 -7.08 -5.72 -16.80
CA GLY A 95 -7.52 -4.55 -16.03
C GLY A 95 -7.98 -3.41 -16.92
N GLY A 96 -8.90 -2.59 -16.41
CA GLY A 96 -9.35 -1.35 -17.04
C GLY A 96 -10.75 -1.40 -17.66
N TRP A 97 -11.17 -0.22 -18.13
CA TRP A 97 -12.43 -0.01 -18.84
C TRP A 97 -12.29 -0.32 -20.33
N VAL A 98 -13.39 -0.75 -20.94
CA VAL A 98 -13.54 -0.92 -22.39
C VAL A 98 -14.52 0.10 -22.92
N TYR A 99 -14.30 0.54 -24.15
CA TYR A 99 -15.09 1.59 -24.78
C TYR A 99 -15.64 1.07 -26.10
N SER A 100 -16.94 1.20 -26.33
CA SER A 100 -17.49 0.90 -27.65
C SER A 100 -17.09 1.98 -28.65
N GLU A 101 -17.20 1.66 -29.93
CA GLU A 101 -17.31 2.70 -30.96
C GLU A 101 -18.56 3.58 -30.71
N PRO A 102 -18.58 4.83 -31.24
CA PRO A 102 -19.77 5.66 -31.18
C PRO A 102 -20.95 5.01 -31.90
N ALA A 103 -22.12 5.00 -31.27
CA ALA A 103 -23.36 4.49 -31.82
C ALA A 103 -24.53 5.46 -31.55
N ASP A 104 -25.65 5.28 -32.26
CA ASP A 104 -26.90 5.95 -31.90
C ASP A 104 -27.30 5.54 -30.48
N PHE A 105 -27.70 6.50 -29.64
CA PHE A 105 -27.92 6.23 -28.21
C PHE A 105 -28.96 5.13 -27.95
N ASP A 106 -30.01 5.08 -28.77
CA ASP A 106 -31.08 4.08 -28.70
C ASP A 106 -30.66 2.70 -29.25
N LYS A 107 -29.48 2.61 -29.88
CA LYS A 107 -28.90 1.36 -30.40
C LYS A 107 -27.75 0.84 -29.54
N CYS A 108 -27.33 1.58 -28.52
CA CYS A 108 -26.37 1.08 -27.54
C CYS A 108 -27.01 -0.06 -26.74
N PRO A 109 -26.27 -1.16 -26.44
CA PRO A 109 -26.78 -2.29 -25.67
C PRO A 109 -27.59 -1.86 -24.43
N ASP A 110 -28.68 -2.58 -24.19
CA ASP A 110 -29.53 -2.39 -23.02
C ASP A 110 -28.80 -2.91 -21.78
N GLU A 111 -29.02 -2.27 -20.64
CA GLU A 111 -28.38 -2.59 -19.36
C GLU A 111 -28.63 -4.03 -18.89
N GLU A 112 -29.77 -4.63 -19.26
CA GLU A 112 -30.12 -6.02 -18.98
C GLU A 112 -29.41 -7.02 -19.91
N SER A 113 -28.90 -6.55 -21.06
CA SER A 113 -28.25 -7.40 -22.06
C SER A 113 -26.75 -7.59 -21.83
N MET A 114 -26.14 -6.76 -20.97
CA MET A 114 -24.70 -6.76 -20.72
C MET A 114 -24.34 -7.68 -19.56
N ASP A 115 -24.02 -8.94 -19.88
CA ASP A 115 -23.55 -9.94 -18.90
C ASP A 115 -22.02 -9.95 -18.76
N ILE A 116 -21.56 -10.27 -17.55
CA ILE A 116 -20.15 -10.47 -17.26
C ILE A 116 -19.65 -11.70 -18.02
N GLN A 117 -18.52 -11.56 -18.72
CA GLN A 117 -17.91 -12.56 -19.59
C GLN A 117 -18.74 -12.93 -20.83
N MET A 118 -19.64 -12.06 -21.27
CA MET A 118 -20.18 -12.16 -22.62
C MET A 118 -19.09 -11.93 -23.68
N ALA A 119 -19.35 -12.37 -24.92
CA ALA A 119 -18.45 -12.13 -26.04
C ALA A 119 -18.65 -10.70 -26.58
N GLU A 120 -17.56 -10.06 -27.04
CA GLU A 120 -17.63 -8.71 -27.61
C GLU A 120 -18.55 -8.61 -28.83
N ASP A 121 -18.53 -9.63 -29.70
CA ASP A 121 -19.31 -9.67 -30.93
C ASP A 121 -20.83 -9.74 -30.67
N ALA A 122 -21.24 -10.31 -29.53
CA ALA A 122 -22.62 -10.42 -29.11
C ALA A 122 -23.28 -9.06 -28.88
N THR A 123 -22.50 -8.00 -28.66
CA THR A 123 -23.04 -6.64 -28.50
C THR A 123 -23.33 -5.95 -29.83
N GLY A 124 -22.83 -6.49 -30.95
CA GLY A 124 -22.94 -5.87 -32.27
C GLY A 124 -22.16 -4.55 -32.44
N LEU A 125 -21.20 -4.26 -31.55
CA LEU A 125 -20.36 -3.06 -31.59
C LEU A 125 -18.88 -3.44 -31.60
N LYS A 126 -18.05 -2.60 -32.22
CA LYS A 126 -16.59 -2.67 -32.03
C LYS A 126 -16.20 -2.10 -30.66
N TRP A 127 -15.25 -2.76 -30.00
CA TRP A 127 -14.74 -2.36 -28.68
C TRP A 127 -13.25 -2.01 -28.70
N TYR A 128 -12.88 -1.08 -27.84
CA TYR A 128 -11.53 -0.55 -27.66
C TYR A 128 -11.04 -0.73 -26.22
N PRO A 129 -9.72 -0.89 -26.00
CA PRO A 129 -8.65 -0.90 -27.02
C PRO A 129 -8.67 -2.16 -27.91
N GLU A 130 -8.16 -2.07 -29.14
CA GLU A 130 -8.14 -3.21 -30.07
C GLU A 130 -7.24 -4.34 -29.55
N LEU A 131 -7.72 -5.58 -29.62
CA LEU A 131 -7.01 -6.74 -29.06
C LEU A 131 -5.84 -7.24 -29.92
N GLU A 132 -5.92 -7.04 -31.22
CA GLU A 132 -4.97 -7.55 -32.21
C GLU A 132 -4.48 -6.44 -33.12
N TRP A 133 -3.26 -6.60 -33.63
CA TRP A 133 -2.72 -5.71 -34.65
C TRP A 133 -3.48 -5.85 -35.97
N GLU A 134 -3.56 -4.75 -36.73
CA GLU A 134 -3.99 -4.80 -38.12
C GLU A 134 -3.06 -5.70 -38.97
N GLU A 135 -3.59 -6.28 -40.05
CA GLU A 135 -2.88 -7.29 -40.85
C GLU A 135 -1.56 -6.76 -41.46
N ASN A 136 -1.51 -5.49 -41.84
CA ASN A 136 -0.29 -4.80 -42.30
C ASN A 136 0.79 -4.71 -41.21
N GLU A 137 0.39 -4.46 -39.97
CA GLU A 137 1.29 -4.35 -38.83
C GLU A 137 1.88 -5.71 -38.48
N THR A 138 1.10 -6.80 -38.48
CA THR A 138 1.58 -8.16 -38.18
C THR A 138 2.76 -8.61 -39.04
N LYS A 139 2.90 -8.05 -40.26
CA LYS A 139 4.01 -8.34 -41.20
C LYS A 139 5.33 -7.68 -40.79
N LYS A 140 5.29 -6.67 -39.93
CA LYS A 140 6.49 -6.00 -39.41
C LYS A 140 7.15 -6.85 -38.32
N PRO A 141 8.48 -6.73 -38.15
CA PRO A 141 9.18 -7.31 -37.01
C PRO A 141 8.64 -6.83 -35.65
N VAL A 142 8.70 -7.68 -34.62
CA VAL A 142 8.06 -7.43 -33.31
C VAL A 142 8.42 -6.10 -32.66
N PHE A 143 9.70 -5.74 -32.60
CA PHE A 143 10.11 -4.48 -31.98
C PHE A 143 9.71 -3.26 -32.82
N SER A 144 9.60 -3.44 -34.14
CA SER A 144 9.09 -2.38 -35.02
C SER A 144 7.60 -2.13 -34.81
N ARG A 145 6.81 -3.17 -34.50
CA ARG A 145 5.39 -3.02 -34.17
C ARG A 145 5.18 -2.35 -32.81
N ILE A 146 5.89 -2.83 -31.79
CA ILE A 146 5.66 -2.39 -30.40
C ILE A 146 6.27 -1.02 -30.12
N PHE A 147 7.52 -0.79 -30.57
CA PHE A 147 8.31 0.38 -30.20
C PHE A 147 8.59 1.34 -31.37
N GLY A 148 8.19 0.97 -32.59
CA GLY A 148 8.34 1.82 -33.76
C GLY A 148 9.75 1.84 -34.36
N HIS A 149 10.18 3.02 -34.82
CA HIS A 149 11.30 3.18 -35.76
C HIS A 149 12.31 4.26 -35.34
N GLU A 150 12.52 4.51 -34.05
CA GLU A 150 13.59 5.44 -33.59
C GLU A 150 14.98 4.84 -33.88
N GLU A 151 15.99 5.63 -34.23
CA GLU A 151 17.36 5.12 -34.45
C GLU A 151 18.16 5.07 -33.15
N GLY A 152 19.18 4.21 -33.09
CA GLY A 152 20.06 4.12 -31.91
C GLY A 152 19.39 3.47 -30.70
N VAL A 153 18.30 2.72 -30.90
CA VAL A 153 17.56 2.06 -29.83
C VAL A 153 17.72 0.54 -29.82
N ALA A 154 17.45 -0.07 -28.68
CA ALA A 154 17.45 -1.50 -28.45
C ALA A 154 16.31 -1.94 -27.52
N ALA A 155 15.95 -3.21 -27.55
CA ALA A 155 14.87 -3.78 -26.75
C ALA A 155 15.11 -5.25 -26.43
N TYR A 156 14.35 -5.74 -25.45
CA TYR A 156 14.36 -7.13 -25.01
C TYR A 156 13.03 -7.83 -25.27
N GLY A 157 13.13 -9.13 -25.59
CA GLY A 157 12.04 -10.09 -25.50
C GLY A 157 12.41 -11.18 -24.51
N TRP A 158 11.52 -11.50 -23.58
CA TRP A 158 11.72 -12.51 -22.54
C TRP A 158 10.63 -13.57 -22.61
N THR A 159 11.05 -14.83 -22.55
CA THR A 159 10.19 -16.01 -22.51
C THR A 159 10.85 -17.13 -21.71
N ARG A 160 10.14 -18.24 -21.54
CA ARG A 160 10.64 -19.44 -20.89
C ARG A 160 10.44 -20.67 -21.77
N LEU A 161 11.29 -21.67 -21.58
CA LEU A 161 11.16 -22.98 -22.22
C LEU A 161 11.25 -24.07 -21.16
N PHE A 162 10.22 -24.92 -21.05
CA PHE A 162 10.25 -26.07 -20.15
C PHE A 162 10.68 -27.35 -20.87
N ILE A 163 11.67 -28.05 -20.31
CA ILE A 163 12.17 -29.33 -20.81
C ILE A 163 11.70 -30.46 -19.88
N SER A 164 10.77 -31.27 -20.37
CA SER A 164 10.18 -32.37 -19.59
C SER A 164 11.02 -33.65 -19.57
N GLY A 165 11.94 -33.83 -20.54
CA GLY A 165 12.81 -35.01 -20.63
C GLY A 165 14.12 -34.88 -19.83
N ARG A 166 14.96 -35.93 -19.87
CA ARG A 166 16.37 -35.83 -19.43
C ARG A 166 17.12 -34.81 -20.28
N SER A 167 18.23 -34.29 -19.76
CA SER A 167 19.05 -33.28 -20.45
C SER A 167 19.28 -33.64 -21.92
N GLY A 168 18.98 -32.72 -22.83
CA GLY A 168 18.91 -32.99 -24.27
C GLY A 168 19.30 -31.78 -25.11
N SER A 169 19.72 -32.05 -26.35
CA SER A 169 20.06 -30.99 -27.30
C SER A 169 18.79 -30.35 -27.83
N VAL A 170 18.65 -29.04 -27.61
CA VAL A 170 17.56 -28.22 -28.13
C VAL A 170 18.10 -27.38 -29.27
N SER A 171 17.46 -27.45 -30.42
CA SER A 171 17.80 -26.63 -31.59
C SER A 171 16.90 -25.41 -31.65
N PHE A 172 17.51 -24.24 -31.81
CA PHE A 172 16.82 -22.98 -31.96
C PHE A 172 16.95 -22.49 -33.40
N ALA A 173 15.84 -22.05 -33.98
CA ALA A 173 15.81 -21.52 -35.35
C ALA A 173 14.90 -20.29 -35.44
N GLY A 174 15.24 -19.35 -36.30
CA GLY A 174 14.48 -18.11 -36.42
C GLY A 174 15.09 -17.11 -37.41
N LYS A 175 14.63 -15.87 -37.35
CA LYS A 175 15.14 -14.76 -38.16
C LYS A 175 15.27 -13.50 -37.31
N THR A 176 16.24 -12.66 -37.63
CA THR A 176 16.40 -11.33 -37.04
C THR A 176 16.48 -10.26 -38.13
N SER A 177 15.92 -9.07 -37.85
CA SER A 177 15.94 -7.92 -38.76
C SER A 177 17.09 -6.94 -38.48
N GLY A 178 17.87 -7.17 -37.43
CA GLY A 178 19.02 -6.38 -37.03
C GLY A 178 20.00 -7.18 -36.15
N PRO A 179 20.98 -6.53 -35.50
CA PRO A 179 21.82 -7.18 -34.50
C PRO A 179 20.96 -7.84 -33.41
N VAL A 180 21.33 -9.05 -32.99
CA VAL A 180 20.64 -9.78 -31.92
C VAL A 180 21.63 -10.57 -31.08
N LYS A 181 21.36 -10.62 -29.78
CA LYS A 181 22.03 -11.50 -28.82
C LYS A 181 20.95 -12.31 -28.09
N ILE A 182 21.25 -13.58 -27.82
CA ILE A 182 20.33 -14.48 -27.14
C ILE A 182 21.05 -15.10 -25.96
N TRP A 183 20.41 -15.08 -24.79
CA TRP A 183 20.87 -15.73 -23.57
C TRP A 183 19.88 -16.81 -23.17
N ILE A 184 20.42 -17.90 -22.63
CA ILE A 184 19.66 -18.96 -21.98
C ILE A 184 20.25 -19.13 -20.58
N ASP A 185 19.42 -18.96 -19.55
CA ASP A 185 19.83 -18.94 -18.14
C ASP A 185 21.06 -18.04 -17.90
N ASN A 186 20.97 -16.80 -18.39
CA ASN A 186 22.01 -15.77 -18.30
C ASN A 186 23.32 -16.08 -19.04
N GLN A 187 23.41 -17.23 -19.73
CA GLN A 187 24.56 -17.57 -20.56
C GLN A 187 24.30 -17.21 -22.02
N LYS A 188 25.20 -16.43 -22.62
CA LYS A 188 25.12 -16.07 -24.04
C LYS A 188 25.17 -17.34 -24.89
N ALA A 189 24.10 -17.59 -25.64
CA ALA A 189 23.93 -18.77 -26.48
C ALA A 189 24.10 -18.45 -27.98
N PHE A 190 23.79 -17.23 -28.40
CA PHE A 190 23.90 -16.80 -29.79
C PHE A 190 24.12 -15.29 -29.91
N CYS A 191 24.81 -14.85 -30.98
CA CYS A 191 25.01 -13.45 -31.30
C CYS A 191 25.22 -13.29 -32.83
N THR A 192 24.63 -12.24 -33.42
CA THR A 192 24.95 -11.78 -34.78
C THR A 192 24.80 -10.27 -34.86
N GLU A 193 25.68 -9.64 -35.63
CA GLU A 193 25.67 -8.18 -35.88
C GLU A 193 24.78 -7.79 -37.06
N ASN A 194 24.25 -8.76 -37.80
CA ASN A 194 23.52 -8.52 -39.05
C ASN A 194 22.17 -9.22 -39.06
N ALA A 195 21.22 -8.62 -39.79
CA ALA A 195 19.95 -9.26 -40.15
C ALA A 195 20.20 -10.59 -40.88
N GLY A 196 19.42 -11.62 -40.57
CA GLY A 196 19.61 -12.96 -41.14
C GLY A 196 18.93 -14.07 -40.36
N ASN A 197 19.38 -15.30 -40.60
CA ASN A 197 18.86 -16.50 -39.94
C ASN A 197 19.52 -16.69 -38.57
N ILE A 198 18.70 -17.03 -37.58
CA ILE A 198 19.14 -17.52 -36.27
C ILE A 198 19.15 -19.04 -36.34
N LYS A 199 20.29 -19.67 -36.04
CA LYS A 199 20.38 -21.13 -35.92
C LYS A 199 21.51 -21.52 -34.97
N PHE A 200 21.16 -22.21 -33.89
CA PHE A 200 22.12 -22.76 -32.94
C PHE A 200 21.50 -23.92 -32.16
N SER A 201 22.30 -24.68 -31.43
CA SER A 201 21.82 -25.71 -30.51
C SER A 201 22.45 -25.53 -29.13
N LYS A 202 21.71 -25.85 -28.08
CA LYS A 202 22.18 -25.81 -26.69
C LYS A 202 21.68 -27.05 -25.97
N ASN A 203 22.53 -27.66 -25.14
CA ASN A 203 22.09 -28.72 -24.24
C ASN A 203 21.43 -28.10 -23.02
N LEU A 204 20.17 -28.43 -22.79
CA LEU A 204 19.38 -27.95 -21.65
C LEU A 204 19.02 -29.11 -20.75
N SER A 205 19.01 -28.88 -19.44
CA SER A 205 18.62 -29.87 -18.44
C SER A 205 17.11 -30.04 -18.37
N HIS A 206 16.63 -30.97 -17.55
CA HIS A 206 15.23 -30.98 -17.15
C HIS A 206 14.90 -29.71 -16.37
N GLY A 207 13.75 -29.09 -16.65
CA GLY A 207 13.26 -27.92 -15.93
C GLY A 207 12.94 -26.72 -16.82
N ALA A 208 12.67 -25.59 -16.18
CA ALA A 208 12.42 -24.31 -16.82
C ALA A 208 13.73 -23.58 -17.15
N HIS A 209 13.80 -23.02 -18.34
CA HIS A 209 14.94 -22.23 -18.81
C HIS A 209 14.48 -20.86 -19.28
N ASP A 210 15.10 -19.79 -18.76
CA ASP A 210 14.79 -18.42 -19.17
C ASP A 210 15.53 -18.09 -20.46
N ILE A 211 14.80 -17.52 -21.41
CA ILE A 211 15.31 -17.14 -22.73
C ILE A 211 15.10 -15.65 -22.90
N LEU A 212 16.21 -14.92 -23.03
CA LEU A 212 16.22 -13.49 -23.25
C LEU A 212 16.81 -13.19 -24.63
N VAL A 213 16.14 -12.34 -25.38
CA VAL A 213 16.57 -11.88 -26.70
C VAL A 213 16.72 -10.36 -26.68
N GLU A 214 17.93 -9.88 -26.88
CA GLU A 214 18.24 -8.46 -27.06
C GLU A 214 18.39 -8.18 -28.55
N SER A 215 17.73 -7.15 -29.06
CA SER A 215 17.94 -6.70 -30.45
C SER A 215 18.08 -5.19 -30.53
N TYR A 216 19.00 -4.77 -31.40
CA TYR A 216 19.28 -3.37 -31.72
C TYR A 216 18.66 -3.03 -33.06
N LYS A 217 18.25 -1.77 -33.23
CA LYS A 217 17.84 -1.26 -34.53
C LYS A 217 19.04 -1.03 -35.44
N GLY A 218 19.21 -1.96 -36.38
CA GLY A 218 20.11 -1.83 -37.52
C GLY A 218 19.43 -1.16 -38.72
N SER A 219 20.18 -1.01 -39.80
CA SER A 219 19.73 -0.35 -41.05
C SER A 219 18.53 -1.04 -41.73
N LYS A 220 18.31 -2.33 -41.47
CA LYS A 220 17.19 -3.12 -42.01
C LYS A 220 16.00 -3.24 -41.02
N GLY A 221 16.12 -2.69 -39.82
CA GLY A 221 15.15 -2.81 -38.74
C GLY A 221 15.69 -3.57 -37.52
N TRP A 222 14.76 -4.08 -36.72
CA TRP A 222 15.01 -4.78 -35.46
C TRP A 222 13.84 -5.67 -35.07
N GLY A 223 14.12 -6.62 -34.17
CA GLY A 223 13.17 -7.63 -33.76
C GLY A 223 13.47 -8.98 -34.42
N PHE A 224 12.79 -10.00 -33.92
CA PHE A 224 13.15 -11.38 -34.19
C PHE A 224 11.93 -12.29 -34.27
N THR A 225 12.17 -13.50 -34.77
CA THR A 225 11.35 -14.69 -34.59
C THR A 225 12.25 -15.77 -34.05
N LEU A 226 11.74 -16.62 -33.16
CA LEU A 226 12.48 -17.72 -32.59
C LEU A 226 11.54 -18.90 -32.38
N ALA A 227 12.03 -20.11 -32.63
CA ALA A 227 11.36 -21.37 -32.38
C ALA A 227 12.36 -22.35 -31.75
N ALA A 228 11.88 -23.15 -30.79
CA ALA A 228 12.66 -24.21 -30.16
C ALA A 228 12.19 -25.58 -30.67
N LEU A 229 13.15 -26.44 -31.03
CA LEU A 229 12.90 -27.82 -31.41
C LEU A 229 13.59 -28.76 -30.42
N VAL A 230 12.81 -29.62 -29.79
CA VAL A 230 13.27 -30.67 -28.89
C VAL A 230 13.06 -32.01 -29.58
N ASN A 231 14.14 -32.77 -29.82
CA ASN A 231 14.09 -34.02 -30.59
C ASN A 231 13.43 -33.87 -31.97
N GLY A 232 13.68 -32.74 -32.65
CA GLY A 232 13.13 -32.44 -33.97
C GLY A 232 11.65 -32.03 -33.99
N LYS A 233 10.98 -31.93 -32.82
CA LYS A 233 9.60 -31.45 -32.71
C LYS A 233 9.56 -30.03 -32.16
N LEU A 234 8.66 -29.21 -32.70
CA LEU A 234 8.41 -27.87 -32.19
C LEU A 234 7.94 -27.95 -30.73
N LYS A 235 8.55 -27.12 -29.88
CA LYS A 235 8.19 -26.97 -28.48
C LYS A 235 7.75 -25.53 -28.26
N ASP A 236 6.56 -25.37 -27.70
CA ASP A 236 6.03 -24.07 -27.35
C ASP A 236 6.84 -23.45 -26.21
N PHE A 237 7.06 -22.14 -26.33
CA PHE A 237 7.52 -21.33 -25.22
C PHE A 237 6.39 -21.11 -24.21
N GLU A 238 6.77 -20.72 -23.01
CA GLU A 238 5.89 -20.44 -21.88
C GLU A 238 6.15 -19.02 -21.39
N LYS A 239 5.15 -18.41 -20.79
CA LYS A 239 5.30 -17.10 -20.15
C LYS A 239 6.41 -17.15 -19.10
N PRO A 240 7.25 -16.12 -19.01
CA PRO A 240 8.29 -16.08 -17.98
C PRO A 240 7.72 -15.84 -16.57
N CYS A 241 6.57 -15.18 -16.48
CA CYS A 241 5.86 -14.87 -15.25
C CYS A 241 4.35 -15.13 -15.40
N ASP A 242 3.65 -15.26 -14.28
CA ASP A 242 2.19 -15.47 -14.25
C ASP A 242 1.42 -14.18 -14.56
N VAL A 243 1.53 -13.70 -15.80
CA VAL A 243 0.80 -12.53 -16.28
C VAL A 243 -0.61 -12.95 -16.70
N LYS A 244 -1.61 -12.40 -15.99
CA LYS A 244 -3.04 -12.55 -16.28
C LYS A 244 -3.45 -11.69 -17.47
N GLY A 245 -4.59 -11.99 -18.08
CA GLY A 245 -5.14 -11.17 -19.18
C GLY A 245 -4.49 -11.37 -20.55
N THR A 246 -3.53 -12.29 -20.68
CA THR A 246 -2.87 -12.60 -21.96
C THR A 246 -2.68 -14.10 -22.19
N ARG A 247 -2.59 -14.51 -23.45
CA ARG A 247 -2.17 -15.84 -23.90
C ARG A 247 -0.77 -15.82 -24.54
N ASP A 248 -0.18 -14.65 -24.69
CA ASP A 248 1.16 -14.49 -25.25
C ASP A 248 2.18 -15.09 -24.28
N ASN A 249 3.20 -15.76 -24.85
CA ASN A 249 4.28 -16.39 -24.09
C ASN A 249 5.53 -15.51 -23.98
N TRP A 250 5.50 -14.32 -24.59
CA TRP A 250 6.61 -13.38 -24.61
C TRP A 250 6.20 -12.07 -23.92
N LEU A 251 7.13 -11.54 -23.13
CA LEU A 251 7.09 -10.17 -22.62
C LEU A 251 8.16 -9.34 -23.32
N TYR A 252 7.89 -8.05 -23.52
CA TYR A 252 8.79 -7.15 -24.23
C TYR A 252 9.10 -5.92 -23.39
N LEU A 253 10.34 -5.44 -23.48
CA LEU A 253 10.82 -4.31 -22.69
C LEU A 253 11.67 -3.39 -23.56
N GLY A 254 11.37 -2.09 -23.53
CA GLY A 254 12.06 -1.06 -24.30
C GLY A 254 11.11 0.06 -24.74
N PRO A 255 11.54 0.91 -25.69
CA PRO A 255 12.90 1.00 -26.23
C PRO A 255 13.92 1.52 -25.20
N PHE A 256 15.19 1.17 -25.40
CA PHE A 256 16.34 1.68 -24.66
C PHE A 256 17.34 2.34 -25.59
N ASP A 257 18.16 3.25 -25.06
CA ASP A 257 19.30 3.81 -25.75
C ASP A 257 20.37 2.73 -25.94
N SER A 258 20.96 2.70 -27.13
CA SER A 258 22.07 1.81 -27.45
C SER A 258 23.42 2.46 -27.12
N PRO A 259 24.39 1.73 -26.53
CA PRO A 259 24.32 0.31 -26.17
C PRO A 259 23.58 0.09 -24.85
N LEU A 260 22.91 -1.06 -24.77
CA LEU A 260 22.29 -1.51 -23.53
C LEU A 260 23.35 -1.84 -22.49
N LEU A 261 23.18 -1.27 -21.28
CA LEU A 261 24.12 -1.45 -20.17
C LEU A 261 23.59 -2.35 -19.05
N VAL A 262 22.39 -2.92 -19.19
CA VAL A 262 21.78 -3.77 -18.14
C VAL A 262 22.16 -5.24 -18.38
N PRO A 263 22.73 -5.93 -17.38
CA PRO A 263 23.01 -7.37 -17.46
C PRO A 263 21.74 -8.22 -17.70
N PRO A 264 21.84 -9.34 -18.44
CA PRO A 264 20.71 -10.25 -18.69
C PRO A 264 20.01 -10.80 -17.45
N ASP A 265 20.75 -11.02 -16.37
CA ASP A 265 20.22 -11.51 -15.10
C ASP A 265 19.48 -10.42 -14.31
N GLU A 266 19.82 -9.15 -14.54
CA GLU A 266 19.13 -8.00 -13.93
C GLU A 266 17.91 -7.54 -14.74
N ILE A 267 17.83 -7.86 -16.04
CA ILE A 267 16.71 -7.43 -16.89
C ILE A 267 15.48 -8.31 -16.67
N THR A 268 15.64 -9.62 -16.41
CA THR A 268 14.54 -10.57 -16.22
C THR A 268 13.89 -10.45 -14.84
N ASP A 269 13.43 -9.25 -14.51
CA ASP A 269 12.83 -8.88 -13.23
C ASP A 269 11.52 -8.12 -13.44
N MET A 270 10.51 -8.47 -12.63
CA MET A 270 9.20 -7.79 -12.59
C MET A 270 9.14 -6.71 -11.51
N TYR A 271 10.10 -6.64 -10.59
CA TYR A 271 10.10 -5.65 -9.49
C TYR A 271 10.76 -4.33 -9.88
N ARG A 272 11.45 -4.28 -11.02
CA ARG A 272 12.27 -3.13 -11.41
C ARG A 272 11.65 -2.34 -12.56
N VAL A 273 11.74 -1.03 -12.45
CA VAL A 273 11.56 -0.10 -13.58
C VAL A 273 12.92 0.19 -14.18
N PHE A 274 12.97 0.28 -15.51
CA PHE A 274 14.21 0.52 -16.22
C PHE A 274 14.19 1.91 -16.84
N GLY A 275 15.33 2.60 -16.85
CA GLY A 275 15.46 3.96 -17.38
C GLY A 275 16.21 4.01 -18.71
N SER A 276 15.78 4.90 -19.61
CA SER A 276 16.45 5.24 -20.86
C SER A 276 16.16 6.69 -21.28
N SER A 277 17.18 7.50 -21.57
CA SER A 277 17.01 8.92 -21.99
C SER A 277 16.03 9.74 -21.14
N GLY A 278 16.01 9.51 -19.82
CA GLY A 278 15.09 10.20 -18.90
C GLY A 278 13.63 9.72 -18.95
N LYS A 279 13.34 8.65 -19.70
CA LYS A 279 12.06 7.94 -19.68
C LYS A 279 12.21 6.61 -18.96
N SER A 280 11.19 6.27 -18.18
CA SER A 280 11.06 4.97 -17.55
C SER A 280 10.28 4.03 -18.47
N VAL A 281 10.70 2.77 -18.53
CA VAL A 281 10.04 1.72 -19.31
C VAL A 281 9.80 0.49 -18.44
N TYR A 282 8.74 -0.23 -18.76
CA TYR A 282 8.31 -1.45 -18.09
C TYR A 282 7.73 -2.44 -19.09
N TRP A 283 7.48 -3.67 -18.64
CA TRP A 283 7.07 -4.77 -19.50
C TRP A 283 5.75 -4.50 -20.24
N CYS A 284 5.72 -4.91 -21.51
CA CYS A 284 4.57 -4.82 -22.40
C CYS A 284 4.38 -6.10 -23.20
N LEU A 285 3.28 -6.15 -23.95
CA LEU A 285 2.92 -7.27 -24.81
C LEU A 285 3.01 -6.86 -26.28
N ASP A 286 3.06 -7.86 -27.15
CA ASP A 286 2.95 -7.66 -28.60
C ASP A 286 1.49 -7.43 -29.03
N LYS A 287 0.87 -6.41 -28.45
CA LYS A 287 -0.51 -6.01 -28.72
C LYS A 287 -0.65 -4.48 -28.71
N PRO A 288 -1.61 -3.91 -29.44
CA PRO A 288 -1.76 -2.45 -29.58
C PRO A 288 -1.97 -1.74 -28.23
N GLY A 289 -0.93 -1.12 -27.69
CA GLY A 289 -1.02 -0.33 -26.45
C GLY A 289 -1.13 -1.14 -25.15
N PHE A 290 -0.99 -2.47 -25.19
CA PHE A 290 -1.08 -3.31 -23.99
C PHE A 290 0.18 -3.19 -23.13
N ARG A 291 -0.02 -3.14 -21.82
CA ARG A 291 1.03 -2.96 -20.81
C ARG A 291 0.84 -3.98 -19.70
N VAL A 292 1.95 -4.46 -19.14
CA VAL A 292 1.91 -5.29 -17.93
C VAL A 292 1.93 -4.36 -16.73
N ARG A 293 0.98 -4.54 -15.81
CA ARG A 293 0.90 -3.78 -14.57
C ARG A 293 0.77 -4.77 -13.40
N PRO A 294 1.68 -4.78 -12.41
CA PRO A 294 1.52 -5.47 -11.14
C PRO A 294 0.34 -4.94 -10.35
N TYR A 295 -0.38 -5.83 -9.68
CA TYR A 295 -1.45 -5.49 -8.74
C TYR A 295 -1.27 -6.31 -7.47
N LEU A 296 -1.73 -5.79 -6.33
CA LEU A 296 -1.68 -6.49 -5.06
C LEU A 296 -3.09 -6.87 -4.63
N GLU A 297 -3.41 -8.16 -4.80
CA GLU A 297 -4.71 -8.72 -4.40
C GLU A 297 -4.75 -9.11 -2.92
N ASN A 298 -3.60 -9.15 -2.24
CA ASN A 298 -3.56 -9.48 -0.82
C ASN A 298 -4.31 -8.45 0.02
N ARG A 299 -5.13 -8.91 0.98
CA ARG A 299 -5.87 -8.01 1.86
C ARG A 299 -4.95 -7.13 2.71
N LEU A 300 -3.89 -7.72 3.28
CA LEU A 300 -2.98 -7.04 4.21
C LEU A 300 -1.51 -7.17 3.82
N TYR A 301 -1.04 -8.36 3.43
CA TYR A 301 0.37 -8.62 3.15
C TYR A 301 0.91 -7.78 1.98
N GLY A 302 2.09 -7.19 2.14
CA GLY A 302 2.71 -6.33 1.13
C GLY A 302 2.01 -4.98 0.92
N LYS A 303 1.05 -4.61 1.79
CA LYS A 303 0.45 -3.27 1.78
C LYS A 303 1.19 -2.32 2.69
N TRP A 304 1.39 -1.10 2.18
CA TRP A 304 1.79 0.04 2.98
C TRP A 304 0.58 0.66 3.66
N HIS A 305 0.58 0.70 5.00
CA HIS A 305 -0.50 1.28 5.80
C HIS A 305 -0.09 1.53 7.26
N TYR A 306 -0.51 2.64 7.89
CA TYR A 306 -0.09 2.92 9.28
C TYR A 306 -0.47 1.82 10.28
N HIS A 307 -1.71 1.30 10.26
CA HIS A 307 -2.10 0.19 11.15
C HIS A 307 -1.27 -1.09 10.91
N LEU A 308 -0.72 -1.28 9.70
CA LEU A 308 0.23 -2.35 9.43
C LEU A 308 1.62 -2.00 9.97
N GLY A 309 2.03 -0.73 9.91
CA GLY A 309 3.25 -0.25 10.57
C GLY A 309 3.31 -0.69 12.03
N VAL A 310 2.31 -0.33 12.83
CA VAL A 310 2.27 -0.75 14.24
C VAL A 310 2.17 -2.27 14.44
N THR A 311 1.43 -2.97 13.56
CA THR A 311 1.35 -4.44 13.58
C THR A 311 2.72 -5.08 13.36
N LEU A 312 3.45 -4.63 12.34
CA LEU A 312 4.79 -5.09 11.99
C LEU A 312 5.80 -4.72 13.09
N TYR A 313 5.64 -3.56 13.75
CA TYR A 313 6.45 -3.18 14.90
C TYR A 313 6.26 -4.16 16.07
N GLY A 314 5.02 -4.52 16.41
CA GLY A 314 4.75 -5.53 17.42
C GLY A 314 5.33 -6.90 17.06
N LEU A 315 5.14 -7.33 15.81
CA LEU A 315 5.67 -8.61 15.33
C LEU A 315 7.21 -8.67 15.39
N ILE A 316 7.93 -7.62 14.97
CA ILE A 316 9.40 -7.65 15.02
C ILE A 316 9.91 -7.67 16.47
N ARG A 317 9.31 -6.91 17.39
CA ARG A 317 9.71 -6.90 18.81
C ARG A 317 9.47 -8.25 19.49
N VAL A 318 8.30 -8.85 19.27
CA VAL A 318 7.95 -10.17 19.82
C VAL A 318 8.76 -11.29 19.16
N SER A 319 9.10 -11.19 17.87
CA SER A 319 9.94 -12.19 17.20
C SER A 319 11.30 -12.35 17.87
N GLY A 320 11.90 -11.23 18.32
CA GLY A 320 13.15 -11.25 19.07
C GLY A 320 12.98 -11.86 20.46
N LEU A 321 11.90 -11.49 21.17
CA LEU A 321 11.61 -12.03 22.52
C LEU A 321 11.41 -13.55 22.49
N LEU A 322 10.67 -14.05 21.51
CA LEU A 322 10.33 -15.48 21.39
C LEU A 322 11.33 -16.28 20.55
N ASN A 323 12.37 -15.63 20.01
CA ASN A 323 13.32 -16.22 19.07
C ASN A 323 12.63 -16.92 17.87
N ARG A 324 11.66 -16.23 17.24
CA ARG A 324 10.81 -16.73 16.15
C ARG A 324 11.21 -16.14 14.80
N GLU A 325 12.14 -16.82 14.12
CA GLU A 325 12.66 -16.37 12.83
C GLU A 325 11.59 -16.33 11.73
N ASP A 326 10.56 -17.17 11.81
CA ASP A 326 9.43 -17.17 10.88
C ASP A 326 8.60 -15.87 10.97
N ILE A 327 8.37 -15.34 12.18
CA ILE A 327 7.68 -14.05 12.38
C ILE A 327 8.56 -12.90 11.87
N LYS A 328 9.86 -12.94 12.18
CA LYS A 328 10.83 -11.96 11.67
C LYS A 328 10.87 -11.95 10.14
N ASN A 329 10.91 -13.12 9.51
CA ASN A 329 10.89 -13.26 8.06
C ASN A 329 9.58 -12.77 7.46
N TYR A 330 8.43 -13.03 8.09
CA TYR A 330 7.15 -12.47 7.65
C TYR A 330 7.20 -10.93 7.61
N THR A 331 7.67 -10.30 8.68
CA THR A 331 7.76 -8.84 8.78
C THR A 331 8.73 -8.25 7.74
N LEU A 332 9.89 -8.89 7.55
CA LEU A 332 10.87 -8.48 6.55
C LEU A 332 10.35 -8.64 5.13
N ASN A 333 9.75 -9.79 4.80
CA ASN A 333 9.23 -10.05 3.47
C ASN A 333 8.06 -9.11 3.13
N HIS A 334 7.16 -8.86 4.08
CA HIS A 334 6.08 -7.87 3.90
C HIS A 334 6.64 -6.50 3.52
N THR A 335 7.65 -6.05 4.27
CA THR A 335 8.26 -4.72 4.08
C THR A 335 9.05 -4.65 2.77
N ASP A 336 9.80 -5.70 2.44
CA ASP A 336 10.52 -5.84 1.17
C ASP A 336 9.58 -5.71 -0.04
N GLU A 337 8.40 -6.35 0.00
CA GLU A 337 7.43 -6.24 -1.10
C GLU A 337 6.96 -4.79 -1.31
N CYS A 338 6.67 -4.06 -0.23
CA CYS A 338 6.29 -2.65 -0.31
C CYS A 338 7.42 -1.81 -0.92
N VAL A 339 8.65 -1.95 -0.40
CA VAL A 339 9.78 -1.10 -0.77
C VAL A 339 10.27 -1.39 -2.19
N LYS A 340 10.41 -2.66 -2.58
CA LYS A 340 10.90 -3.04 -3.92
C LYS A 340 9.99 -2.52 -5.02
N MET A 341 8.67 -2.48 -4.79
CA MET A 341 7.70 -1.97 -5.75
C MET A 341 7.52 -0.44 -5.71
N PHE A 342 8.25 0.29 -4.86
CA PHE A 342 8.07 1.73 -4.70
C PHE A 342 8.37 2.51 -5.99
N ASP A 343 9.50 2.22 -6.65
CA ASP A 343 9.88 2.89 -7.90
C ASP A 343 8.91 2.55 -9.04
N TYR A 344 8.44 1.29 -9.09
CA TYR A 344 7.35 0.91 -9.99
C TYR A 344 6.08 1.73 -9.73
N SER A 345 5.68 1.86 -8.48
CA SER A 345 4.45 2.58 -8.13
C SER A 345 4.53 4.06 -8.51
N ARG A 346 5.72 4.67 -8.42
CA ARG A 346 5.95 6.04 -8.91
C ARG A 346 5.83 6.14 -10.43
N PHE A 347 6.48 5.23 -11.15
CA PHE A 347 6.38 5.15 -12.61
C PHE A 347 4.92 4.94 -13.06
N ASP A 348 4.20 4.02 -12.42
CA ASP A 348 2.82 3.67 -12.74
C ASP A 348 1.88 4.87 -12.57
N ARG A 349 2.11 5.68 -11.54
CA ARG A 349 1.41 6.96 -11.37
C ARG A 349 1.73 7.97 -12.47
N GLU A 350 3.01 8.15 -12.79
CA GLU A 350 3.45 9.12 -13.79
C GLU A 350 2.95 8.75 -15.20
N GLU A 351 2.96 7.46 -15.55
CA GLU A 351 2.57 6.95 -16.86
C GLU A 351 1.05 6.86 -17.04
N TYR A 352 0.32 6.37 -16.04
CA TYR A 352 -1.12 6.07 -16.17
C TYR A 352 -2.03 6.98 -15.33
N GLY A 353 -1.46 7.99 -14.67
CA GLY A 353 -2.17 8.96 -13.82
C GLY A 353 -2.50 8.47 -12.41
N TYR A 354 -2.46 7.16 -12.16
CA TYR A 354 -2.67 6.58 -10.84
C TYR A 354 -2.00 5.22 -10.70
N GLN A 355 -1.32 5.01 -9.58
CA GLN A 355 -0.61 3.79 -9.23
C GLN A 355 -1.56 2.68 -8.80
N SER A 356 -1.19 1.44 -9.12
CA SER A 356 -1.88 0.20 -8.76
C SER A 356 -1.45 -0.37 -7.39
N LEU A 357 -0.35 0.16 -6.85
CA LEU A 357 0.33 -0.31 -5.64
C LEU A 357 0.79 0.89 -4.79
N ASN A 358 1.06 0.67 -3.50
CA ASN A 358 1.71 1.65 -2.63
C ASN A 358 1.06 3.05 -2.64
N HIS A 359 -0.27 3.09 -2.68
CA HIS A 359 -1.03 4.31 -2.89
C HIS A 359 -0.64 5.45 -1.92
N GLN A 360 -0.62 5.16 -0.63
CA GLN A 360 -0.31 6.12 0.45
C GLN A 360 1.12 6.65 0.37
N VAL A 361 2.13 5.78 0.25
CA VAL A 361 3.54 6.21 0.29
C VAL A 361 3.99 6.94 -1.00
N VAL A 362 3.30 6.72 -2.12
CA VAL A 362 3.51 7.52 -3.34
C VAL A 362 2.85 8.90 -3.23
N GLU A 363 1.72 9.00 -2.53
CA GLU A 363 0.90 10.21 -2.37
C GLU A 363 0.82 10.68 -0.91
N ILE A 364 1.98 10.77 -0.26
CA ILE A 364 2.08 11.25 1.13
C ILE A 364 1.58 12.69 1.18
N ASP A 365 0.44 12.88 1.85
CA ASP A 365 -0.13 14.19 2.16
C ASP A 365 -0.61 14.29 3.61
N SER A 366 -0.46 13.21 4.39
CA SER A 366 -0.72 13.15 5.82
C SER A 366 0.34 12.32 6.57
N LEU A 367 0.40 12.49 7.90
CA LEU A 367 1.22 11.64 8.76
C LEU A 367 0.78 10.17 8.73
N ASP A 368 -0.53 9.91 8.59
CA ASP A 368 -1.10 8.55 8.48
C ASP A 368 -0.57 7.79 7.26
N ASP A 369 -0.17 8.49 6.20
CA ASP A 369 0.37 7.84 4.99
C ASP A 369 1.78 7.28 5.20
N CYS A 370 2.53 7.69 6.23
CA CYS A 370 3.96 7.41 6.31
C CYS A 370 4.54 7.16 7.70
N GLY A 371 4.02 7.81 8.74
CA GLY A 371 4.63 7.92 10.05
C GLY A 371 4.93 6.58 10.75
N SER A 372 3.86 5.86 11.09
CA SER A 372 3.95 4.56 11.80
C SER A 372 4.74 3.52 11.02
N PHE A 373 4.50 3.40 9.70
CA PHE A 373 5.22 2.44 8.87
C PHE A 373 6.69 2.85 8.72
N GLY A 374 6.98 4.13 8.51
CA GLY A 374 8.35 4.66 8.44
C GLY A 374 9.14 4.42 9.73
N ALA A 375 8.49 4.58 10.90
CA ALA A 375 9.11 4.29 12.19
C ALA A 375 9.49 2.81 12.29
N THR A 376 8.63 1.93 11.81
CA THR A 376 8.89 0.48 11.72
C THR A 376 9.97 0.15 10.70
N LEU A 377 10.01 0.86 9.57
CA LEU A 377 11.02 0.70 8.54
C LEU A 377 12.42 1.02 9.07
N ILE A 378 12.56 2.05 9.91
CA ILE A 378 13.82 2.37 10.60
C ILE A 378 14.24 1.23 11.53
N GLU A 379 13.30 0.64 12.27
CA GLU A 379 13.57 -0.51 13.14
C GLU A 379 14.10 -1.70 12.31
N LEU A 380 13.45 -2.02 11.19
CA LEU A 380 13.88 -3.10 10.31
C LEU A 380 15.22 -2.81 9.65
N TYR A 381 15.50 -1.55 9.28
CA TYR A 381 16.81 -1.13 8.81
C TYR A 381 17.89 -1.41 9.87
N ARG A 382 17.69 -1.01 11.13
CA ARG A 382 18.66 -1.29 12.21
C ARG A 382 18.92 -2.77 12.41
N ASN A 383 17.88 -3.60 12.30
CA ASN A 383 18.00 -5.04 12.49
C ASN A 383 18.69 -5.75 11.32
N THR A 384 18.73 -5.16 10.12
CA THR A 384 19.18 -5.86 8.91
C THR A 384 20.28 -5.19 8.10
N GLY A 385 20.48 -3.87 8.23
CA GLY A 385 21.38 -3.09 7.39
C GLY A 385 20.96 -3.02 5.91
N LYS A 386 19.68 -3.27 5.58
CA LYS A 386 19.20 -3.25 4.20
C LYS A 386 19.08 -1.81 3.66
N GLU A 387 20.10 -1.39 2.92
CA GLU A 387 20.20 -0.05 2.31
C GLU A 387 19.02 0.33 1.40
N ILE A 388 18.27 -0.63 0.86
CA ILE A 388 17.07 -0.38 0.04
C ILE A 388 15.98 0.40 0.80
N TYR A 389 16.00 0.38 2.14
CA TYR A 389 15.04 1.11 2.96
C TYR A 389 15.36 2.61 3.08
N LEU A 390 16.63 3.01 2.96
CA LEU A 390 17.07 4.37 3.25
C LEU A 390 16.40 5.44 2.39
N PRO A 391 16.24 5.30 1.06
CA PRO A 391 15.60 6.33 0.25
C PRO A 391 14.18 6.66 0.72
N LEU A 392 13.45 5.65 1.18
CA LEU A 392 12.10 5.83 1.69
C LEU A 392 12.09 6.45 3.09
N ILE A 393 13.01 6.05 3.96
CA ILE A 393 13.22 6.67 5.27
C ILE A 393 13.51 8.17 5.09
N GLU A 394 14.43 8.55 4.20
CA GLU A 394 14.77 9.94 3.93
C GLU A 394 13.59 10.73 3.34
N LYS A 395 12.82 10.14 2.43
CA LYS A 395 11.60 10.75 1.89
C LYS A 395 10.58 11.06 2.99
N ILE A 396 10.39 10.14 3.93
CA ILE A 396 9.46 10.31 5.04
C ILE A 396 9.98 11.37 6.02
N ALA A 397 11.29 11.39 6.29
CA ALA A 397 11.92 12.43 7.10
C ALA A 397 11.73 13.83 6.50
N ASP A 398 11.96 14.00 5.19
CA ASP A 398 11.69 15.26 4.50
C ASP A 398 10.22 15.66 4.61
N TYR A 399 9.30 14.71 4.41
CA TYR A 399 7.88 15.00 4.51
C TYR A 399 7.48 15.49 5.91
N ILE A 400 7.81 14.73 6.97
CA ILE A 400 7.40 15.07 8.34
C ILE A 400 8.07 16.36 8.82
N SER A 401 9.36 16.55 8.53
CA SER A 401 10.08 17.75 8.97
C SER A 401 9.73 19.01 8.18
N ASN A 402 9.50 18.91 6.86
CA ASN A 402 9.47 20.09 5.99
C ASN A 402 8.15 20.31 5.25
N ARG A 403 7.28 19.30 5.12
CA ARG A 403 6.07 19.37 4.27
C ARG A 403 4.76 19.17 5.01
N GLN A 404 4.78 18.40 6.10
CA GLN A 404 3.61 18.21 6.95
C GLN A 404 3.03 19.57 7.35
N MET A 405 1.71 19.70 7.21
CA MET A 405 0.99 20.92 7.59
C MET A 405 1.15 21.19 9.09
N ARG A 406 1.39 22.46 9.41
CA ARG A 406 1.57 22.97 10.77
C ARG A 406 0.85 24.29 10.95
N LYS A 407 0.44 24.58 12.18
CA LYS A 407 0.08 25.94 12.61
C LYS A 407 1.32 26.84 12.67
N GLU A 408 1.08 28.14 12.84
CA GLU A 408 2.14 29.16 13.00
C GLU A 408 3.06 28.89 14.20
N ASP A 409 2.53 28.28 15.27
CA ASP A 409 3.31 27.86 16.45
C ASP A 409 4.13 26.57 16.23
N GLY A 410 3.98 25.93 15.06
CA GLY A 410 4.66 24.70 14.66
C GLY A 410 3.94 23.40 15.01
N ALA A 411 2.74 23.45 15.61
CA ALA A 411 1.96 22.25 15.92
C ALA A 411 1.49 21.56 14.64
N PHE A 412 1.68 20.24 14.53
CA PHE A 412 1.11 19.46 13.43
C PHE A 412 -0.41 19.66 13.35
N CYS A 413 -0.92 19.87 12.13
CA CYS A 413 -2.35 19.96 11.86
C CYS A 413 -2.71 19.30 10.52
N ARG A 414 -4.00 19.11 10.29
CA ARG A 414 -4.57 18.45 9.12
C ARG A 414 -5.29 19.44 8.20
N GLY A 415 -5.49 19.05 6.93
CA GLY A 415 -6.02 19.91 5.88
C GLY A 415 -7.48 20.34 6.07
N ASP A 416 -8.22 19.60 6.90
CA ASP A 416 -9.57 19.91 7.35
C ASP A 416 -9.60 20.89 8.54
N LYS A 417 -8.46 21.51 8.86
CA LYS A 417 -8.27 22.48 9.95
C LYS A 417 -8.46 21.85 11.34
N THR A 418 -7.84 20.71 11.57
CA THR A 418 -7.90 20.02 12.87
C THR A 418 -6.51 19.62 13.38
N ILE A 419 -6.41 19.37 14.69
CA ILE A 419 -5.24 18.77 15.37
C ILE A 419 -5.74 17.51 16.07
N TRP A 420 -5.15 16.35 15.79
CA TRP A 420 -5.61 15.06 16.32
C TRP A 420 -4.57 14.47 17.25
N ALA A 421 -4.97 14.01 18.43
CA ALA A 421 -4.09 13.34 19.39
C ALA A 421 -3.22 12.23 18.74
N ASP A 422 -3.78 11.51 17.77
CA ASP A 422 -3.14 10.45 16.98
C ASP A 422 -1.87 10.92 16.24
N ASP A 423 -1.80 12.19 15.82
CA ASP A 423 -0.67 12.75 15.07
C ASP A 423 0.63 12.78 15.90
N LEU A 424 0.54 12.70 17.24
CA LEU A 424 1.72 12.50 18.09
C LEU A 424 2.37 11.16 17.81
N TYR A 425 1.59 10.08 17.69
CA TYR A 425 2.14 8.78 17.33
C TYR A 425 2.67 8.77 15.89
N MET A 426 1.88 9.28 14.95
CA MET A 426 2.26 9.24 13.53
C MET A 426 3.51 10.08 13.23
N GLY A 427 3.67 11.24 13.87
CA GLY A 427 4.82 12.12 13.64
C GLY A 427 6.01 11.84 14.55
N THR A 428 5.79 11.86 15.86
CA THR A 428 6.89 11.98 16.83
C THR A 428 7.67 10.68 17.00
N GLN A 429 7.02 9.51 16.86
CA GLN A 429 7.72 8.23 16.92
C GLN A 429 8.72 8.07 15.76
N PHE A 430 8.32 8.47 14.55
CA PHE A 430 9.23 8.49 13.40
C PHE A 430 10.42 9.40 13.67
N LEU A 431 10.16 10.64 14.10
CA LEU A 431 11.21 11.64 14.36
C LEU A 431 12.20 11.17 15.43
N ALA A 432 11.72 10.56 16.52
CA ALA A 432 12.56 10.01 17.58
C ALA A 432 13.43 8.85 17.07
N LYS A 433 12.85 7.90 16.32
CA LYS A 433 13.63 6.81 15.72
C LYS A 433 14.62 7.34 14.67
N TYR A 434 14.25 8.33 13.87
CA TYR A 434 15.15 8.92 12.88
C TYR A 434 16.31 9.68 13.53
N TYR A 435 16.06 10.38 14.65
CA TYR A 435 17.10 10.95 15.49
C TYR A 435 18.09 9.89 15.98
N SER A 436 17.61 8.78 16.54
CA SER A 436 18.50 7.71 17.01
C SER A 436 19.34 7.07 15.89
N LEU A 437 18.90 7.20 14.61
CA LEU A 437 19.65 6.71 13.44
C LEU A 437 20.70 7.72 12.97
N THR A 438 20.35 9.00 12.92
CA THR A 438 21.15 10.04 12.22
C THR A 438 21.83 11.04 13.15
N ARG A 439 21.42 11.09 14.43
CA ARG A 439 21.80 12.11 15.42
C ARG A 439 21.43 13.54 15.01
N LYS A 440 20.42 13.70 14.15
CA LYS A 440 19.91 15.01 13.75
C LYS A 440 19.03 15.62 14.85
N GLU A 441 19.63 16.40 15.74
CA GLU A 441 18.99 16.98 16.95
C GLU A 441 17.65 17.70 16.65
N SER A 442 17.53 18.39 15.52
CA SER A 442 16.28 19.05 15.13
C SER A 442 15.06 18.13 15.10
N CYS A 443 15.25 16.82 14.87
CA CYS A 443 14.16 15.85 14.85
C CYS A 443 13.66 15.52 16.26
N ILE A 444 14.56 15.36 17.23
CA ILE A 444 14.17 15.09 18.61
C ILE A 444 13.63 16.35 19.30
N ASP A 445 14.20 17.52 18.97
CA ASP A 445 13.67 18.82 19.38
C ASP A 445 12.21 19.01 18.93
N ASP A 446 11.90 18.72 17.66
CA ASP A 446 10.55 18.83 17.12
C ASP A 446 9.61 17.81 17.77
N ALA A 447 10.02 16.54 17.88
CA ALA A 447 9.24 15.51 18.56
C ALA A 447 8.86 15.93 20.00
N ALA A 448 9.82 16.43 20.78
CA ALA A 448 9.58 16.94 22.14
C ALA A 448 8.63 18.14 22.15
N ARG A 449 8.83 19.09 21.23
CA ARG A 449 7.99 20.29 21.13
C ARG A 449 6.53 19.96 20.80
N GLN A 450 6.26 18.96 19.96
CA GLN A 450 4.90 18.58 19.60
C GLN A 450 4.07 18.18 20.82
N PHE A 451 4.62 17.42 21.77
CA PHE A 451 3.88 17.04 22.99
C PHE A 451 3.48 18.25 23.83
N MET A 452 4.36 19.24 23.96
CA MET A 452 4.06 20.45 24.73
C MET A 452 2.97 21.28 24.05
N LEU A 453 3.06 21.46 22.72
CA LEU A 453 2.02 22.15 21.96
C LEU A 453 0.67 21.42 22.04
N TYR A 454 0.68 20.10 21.90
CA TYR A 454 -0.54 19.31 21.96
C TYR A 454 -1.17 19.31 23.35
N LYS A 455 -0.36 19.35 24.41
CA LYS A 455 -0.85 19.57 25.77
C LYS A 455 -1.65 20.87 25.86
N ASP A 456 -1.14 21.97 25.31
CA ASP A 456 -1.82 23.27 25.32
C ASP A 456 -3.17 23.25 24.58
N TYR A 457 -3.29 22.45 23.51
CA TYR A 457 -4.53 22.35 22.73
C TYR A 457 -5.55 21.35 23.28
N LEU A 458 -5.10 20.21 23.78
CA LEU A 458 -5.98 19.03 23.96
C LEU A 458 -6.11 18.60 25.42
N TYR A 459 -5.23 19.01 26.32
CA TYR A 459 -5.21 18.47 27.68
C TYR A 459 -6.45 18.89 28.49
N MET A 460 -7.06 17.92 29.17
CA MET A 460 -8.24 18.08 30.01
C MET A 460 -7.82 17.94 31.48
N PRO A 461 -7.49 19.06 32.17
CA PRO A 461 -6.90 19.01 33.50
C PRO A 461 -7.81 18.41 34.57
N GLU A 462 -9.14 18.42 34.39
CA GLU A 462 -10.06 17.81 35.37
C GLU A 462 -9.90 16.29 35.46
N TYR A 463 -9.53 15.65 34.34
CA TYR A 463 -9.40 14.20 34.22
C TYR A 463 -7.92 13.74 34.15
N GLY A 464 -7.01 14.64 33.79
CA GLY A 464 -5.61 14.28 33.54
C GLY A 464 -5.42 13.48 32.25
N VAL A 465 -6.29 13.67 31.25
CA VAL A 465 -6.24 12.98 29.94
C VAL A 465 -6.43 14.01 28.80
N MET A 466 -6.39 13.56 27.56
CA MET A 466 -6.49 14.38 26.36
C MET A 466 -7.88 14.31 25.73
N SER A 467 -8.35 15.43 25.21
CA SER A 467 -9.38 15.46 24.18
C SER A 467 -8.84 14.83 22.89
N HIS A 468 -9.69 14.15 22.12
CA HIS A 468 -9.27 13.50 20.87
C HIS A 468 -8.82 14.53 19.81
N VAL A 469 -9.65 15.53 19.52
CA VAL A 469 -9.39 16.51 18.45
C VAL A 469 -9.58 17.94 18.95
N TYR A 470 -8.77 18.86 18.40
CA TYR A 470 -8.97 20.30 18.44
C TYR A 470 -9.37 20.80 17.05
N ASP A 471 -10.52 21.45 16.96
CA ASP A 471 -11.03 22.01 15.71
C ASP A 471 -10.58 23.47 15.60
N LEU A 472 -9.75 23.78 14.61
CA LEU A 472 -9.20 25.12 14.38
C LEU A 472 -10.22 26.07 13.74
N LYS A 473 -11.34 25.55 13.20
CA LYS A 473 -12.44 26.38 12.69
C LYS A 473 -13.23 27.01 13.83
N TYR A 474 -13.44 26.25 14.91
CA TYR A 474 -14.20 26.71 16.09
C TYR A 474 -13.29 27.07 17.27
N GLU A 475 -11.98 26.89 17.12
CA GLU A 475 -10.97 27.16 18.14
C GLU A 475 -11.27 26.47 19.48
N THR A 476 -11.70 25.22 19.41
CA THR A 476 -12.15 24.48 20.59
C THR A 476 -11.82 22.99 20.48
N PRO A 477 -11.40 22.34 21.59
CA PRO A 477 -11.32 20.89 21.62
C PRO A 477 -12.72 20.28 21.60
N THR A 478 -12.78 19.04 21.13
CA THR A 478 -14.01 18.23 21.14
C THR A 478 -14.44 17.83 22.54
N TYR A 479 -13.54 17.89 23.52
CA TYR A 479 -13.73 17.48 24.92
C TYR A 479 -14.18 16.01 25.07
N VAL A 480 -13.89 15.17 24.08
CA VAL A 480 -14.15 13.73 24.17
C VAL A 480 -12.83 12.99 24.42
N PRO A 481 -12.63 12.40 25.63
CA PRO A 481 -11.44 11.63 25.95
C PRO A 481 -11.53 10.22 25.37
N TRP A 482 -11.37 10.12 24.05
CA TRP A 482 -11.39 8.84 23.35
C TRP A 482 -10.19 7.99 23.76
N GLY A 483 -10.45 6.71 24.09
CA GLY A 483 -9.47 5.80 24.65
C GLY A 483 -8.25 5.63 23.76
N ARG A 484 -8.42 5.25 22.48
CA ARG A 484 -7.27 5.03 21.60
C ARG A 484 -6.49 6.31 21.29
N GLY A 485 -7.15 7.46 21.13
CA GLY A 485 -6.47 8.75 20.95
C GLY A 485 -5.53 9.05 22.12
N ASN A 486 -5.98 8.83 23.35
CA ASN A 486 -5.15 8.93 24.56
C ASN A 486 -4.05 7.88 24.61
N GLY A 487 -4.36 6.65 24.22
CA GLY A 487 -3.40 5.56 24.09
C GLY A 487 -2.24 5.95 23.17
N TRP A 488 -2.51 6.56 22.01
CA TRP A 488 -1.46 7.02 21.10
C TRP A 488 -0.58 8.11 21.70
N VAL A 489 -1.15 9.06 22.44
CA VAL A 489 -0.38 10.07 23.15
C VAL A 489 0.56 9.42 24.15
N LEU A 490 0.04 8.57 25.04
CA LEU A 490 0.85 8.02 26.12
C LEU A 490 1.88 7.00 25.61
N PHE A 491 1.50 6.15 24.65
CA PHE A 491 2.39 5.21 23.97
C PHE A 491 3.56 5.95 23.33
N SER A 492 3.27 6.96 22.49
CA SER A 492 4.32 7.70 21.77
C SER A 492 5.19 8.53 22.71
N LEU A 493 4.61 9.14 23.75
CA LEU A 493 5.37 9.88 24.75
C LEU A 493 6.38 8.98 25.48
N SER A 494 6.01 7.73 25.78
CA SER A 494 6.93 6.76 26.39
C SER A 494 8.09 6.36 25.46
N GLU A 495 7.84 6.23 24.15
CA GLU A 495 8.89 5.94 23.15
C GLU A 495 9.83 7.15 22.94
N VAL A 496 9.27 8.36 22.92
CA VAL A 496 10.05 9.59 22.80
C VAL A 496 10.90 9.82 24.04
N LEU A 497 10.36 9.62 25.25
CA LEU A 497 11.11 9.76 26.50
C LEU A 497 12.33 8.84 26.60
N GLU A 498 12.27 7.63 26.05
CA GLU A 498 13.45 6.76 25.95
C GLU A 498 14.52 7.34 25.01
N SER A 499 14.08 8.01 23.94
CA SER A 499 14.97 8.50 22.87
C SER A 499 15.58 9.87 23.18
N VAL A 500 14.90 10.72 23.96
CA VAL A 500 15.34 12.07 24.33
C VAL A 500 16.49 11.97 25.35
N PRO A 501 17.64 12.64 25.12
CA PRO A 501 18.71 12.73 26.11
C PRO A 501 18.22 13.38 27.41
N LYS A 502 18.71 12.93 28.58
CA LYS A 502 18.28 13.46 29.88
C LYS A 502 18.63 14.94 30.05
N GLU A 503 19.67 15.42 29.39
CA GLU A 503 20.12 16.81 29.40
C GLU A 503 19.30 17.71 28.45
N HIS A 504 18.38 17.14 27.67
CA HIS A 504 17.53 17.89 26.76
C HIS A 504 16.62 18.86 27.54
N LYS A 505 16.51 20.10 27.07
CA LYS A 505 15.79 21.20 27.76
C LYS A 505 14.33 20.91 28.14
N ASP A 506 13.68 20.00 27.41
CA ASP A 506 12.28 19.64 27.62
C ASP A 506 12.10 18.26 28.26
N TYR A 507 13.18 17.54 28.62
CA TYR A 507 13.09 16.20 29.22
C TYR A 507 12.20 16.19 30.47
N ASP A 508 12.43 17.08 31.44
CA ASP A 508 11.66 17.14 32.68
C ASP A 508 10.19 17.49 32.44
N LYS A 509 9.89 18.33 31.44
CA LYS A 509 8.51 18.68 31.09
C LYS A 509 7.78 17.50 30.46
N LEU A 510 8.45 16.76 29.57
CA LEU A 510 7.91 15.55 28.97
C LEU A 510 7.66 14.48 30.04
N LEU A 511 8.62 14.28 30.95
CA LEU A 511 8.48 13.32 32.04
C LEU A 511 7.35 13.71 32.99
N GLY A 512 7.23 14.99 33.33
CA GLY A 512 6.11 15.51 34.11
C GLY A 512 4.76 15.27 33.42
N PHE A 513 4.67 15.55 32.12
CA PHE A 513 3.45 15.30 31.35
C PHE A 513 3.10 13.81 31.24
N TYR A 514 4.11 12.95 31.07
CA TYR A 514 3.93 11.50 31.10
C TYR A 514 3.35 11.04 32.44
N LYS A 515 3.89 11.51 33.57
CA LYS A 515 3.37 11.20 34.91
C LYS A 515 1.92 11.67 35.09
N GLU A 516 1.60 12.87 34.62
CA GLU A 516 0.22 13.40 34.66
C GLU A 516 -0.76 12.52 33.89
N LEU A 517 -0.43 12.14 32.65
CA LEU A 517 -1.26 11.25 31.85
C LEU A 517 -1.37 9.85 32.46
N CYS A 518 -0.29 9.33 33.04
CA CYS A 518 -0.30 8.05 33.74
C CYS A 518 -1.27 8.06 34.93
N GLU A 519 -1.23 9.09 35.77
CA GLU A 519 -2.15 9.21 36.90
C GLU A 519 -3.61 9.39 36.46
N GLY A 520 -3.86 10.16 35.39
CA GLY A 520 -5.20 10.31 34.81
C GLY A 520 -5.74 8.99 34.27
N CYS A 521 -4.95 8.26 33.49
CA CYS A 521 -5.34 6.95 32.97
C CYS A 521 -5.54 5.94 34.09
N LEU A 522 -4.65 5.87 35.10
CA LEU A 522 -4.75 4.94 36.23
C LEU A 522 -6.08 5.10 36.98
N LYS A 523 -6.56 6.33 37.19
CA LYS A 523 -7.85 6.62 37.86
C LYS A 523 -9.07 6.13 37.08
N LEU A 524 -8.92 5.92 35.76
CA LEU A 524 -10.01 5.57 34.84
C LEU A 524 -9.96 4.09 34.42
N GLN A 525 -9.13 3.26 35.07
CA GLN A 525 -9.10 1.83 34.80
C GLN A 525 -10.40 1.16 35.26
N GLY A 526 -11.02 0.40 34.37
CA GLY A 526 -12.26 -0.33 34.61
C GLY A 526 -12.10 -1.51 35.58
N GLU A 527 -13.25 -2.07 35.97
CA GLU A 527 -13.32 -3.15 36.96
C GLU A 527 -12.62 -4.43 36.46
N ASN A 528 -12.71 -4.74 35.17
CA ASN A 528 -12.04 -5.90 34.58
C ASN A 528 -10.55 -5.68 34.27
N GLY A 529 -10.02 -4.48 34.56
CA GLY A 529 -8.65 -4.10 34.24
C GLY A 529 -8.47 -3.44 32.88
N LEU A 530 -9.50 -3.43 32.02
CA LEU A 530 -9.50 -2.72 30.75
C LEU A 530 -9.92 -1.26 30.93
N TRP A 531 -9.68 -0.44 29.91
CA TRP A 531 -10.18 0.93 29.83
C TRP A 531 -11.33 1.02 28.83
N HIS A 532 -12.21 1.99 29.07
CA HIS A 532 -13.39 2.21 28.26
C HIS A 532 -13.09 3.03 26.98
N GLN A 533 -13.87 2.80 25.94
CA GLN A 533 -13.80 3.50 24.66
C GLN A 533 -13.87 5.03 24.83
N VAL A 534 -14.73 5.51 25.72
CA VAL A 534 -14.70 6.89 26.24
C VAL A 534 -14.24 6.79 27.68
N LEU A 535 -13.02 7.29 27.97
CA LEU A 535 -12.33 6.98 29.24
C LEU A 535 -13.11 7.42 30.48
N THR A 536 -13.93 8.47 30.35
CA THR A 536 -14.72 9.04 31.45
C THR A 536 -16.16 8.53 31.49
N ASP A 537 -16.54 7.61 30.61
CA ASP A 537 -17.88 7.01 30.58
C ASP A 537 -17.78 5.48 30.73
N PRO A 538 -17.98 4.94 31.95
CA PRO A 538 -17.91 3.49 32.21
C PRO A 538 -19.04 2.70 31.54
N GLU A 539 -20.07 3.37 31.02
CA GLU A 539 -21.13 2.72 30.25
C GLU A 539 -20.74 2.54 28.78
N SER A 540 -19.62 3.12 28.32
CA SER A 540 -19.04 2.79 27.02
C SER A 540 -18.31 1.45 27.09
N TYR A 541 -18.14 0.75 25.97
CA TYR A 541 -17.56 -0.59 26.01
C TYR A 541 -16.05 -0.57 26.37
N GLU A 542 -15.56 -1.61 27.03
CA GLU A 542 -14.12 -1.79 27.28
C GLU A 542 -13.37 -2.03 25.96
N GLU A 543 -12.36 -1.21 25.68
CA GLU A 543 -11.66 -1.16 24.40
C GLU A 543 -10.23 -1.71 24.52
N THR A 544 -9.89 -2.61 23.60
CA THR A 544 -8.69 -3.44 23.70
C THR A 544 -7.42 -2.70 23.30
N SER A 545 -7.48 -1.84 22.27
CA SER A 545 -6.28 -1.15 21.78
C SER A 545 -5.76 -0.10 22.77
N CYS A 546 -6.63 0.71 23.38
CA CYS A 546 -6.23 1.70 24.37
C CYS A 546 -5.71 1.03 25.65
N THR A 547 -6.37 -0.04 26.10
CA THR A 547 -5.91 -0.85 27.24
C THR A 547 -4.49 -1.32 27.00
N ALA A 548 -4.21 -1.92 25.84
CA ALA A 548 -2.87 -2.39 25.51
C ALA A 548 -1.84 -1.24 25.44
N MET A 549 -2.20 -0.05 24.93
CA MET A 549 -1.30 1.12 24.93
C MET A 549 -0.97 1.62 26.33
N PHE A 550 -1.95 1.65 27.23
CA PHE A 550 -1.73 2.07 28.62
C PHE A 550 -0.89 1.04 29.38
N THR A 551 -1.20 -0.26 29.24
CA THR A 551 -0.39 -1.36 29.79
C THR A 551 1.06 -1.25 29.32
N TYR A 552 1.28 -1.04 28.02
CA TYR A 552 2.60 -0.83 27.43
C TYR A 552 3.34 0.35 28.08
N ALA A 553 2.69 1.50 28.13
CA ALA A 553 3.34 2.71 28.62
C ALA A 553 3.63 2.64 30.13
N PHE A 554 2.74 2.07 30.94
CA PHE A 554 2.94 1.89 32.39
C PHE A 554 4.11 0.93 32.67
N ALA A 555 4.14 -0.22 31.98
CA ALA A 555 5.22 -1.19 32.10
C ALA A 555 6.60 -0.58 31.79
N ARG A 556 6.66 0.30 30.77
CA ARG A 556 7.87 1.09 30.49
C ARG A 556 8.20 2.06 31.60
N GLY A 557 7.24 2.83 32.09
CA GLY A 557 7.45 3.77 33.20
C GLY A 557 8.09 3.11 34.42
N ILE A 558 7.68 1.88 34.72
CA ILE A 558 8.26 1.05 35.78
C ILE A 558 9.71 0.68 35.45
N ARG A 559 9.97 0.10 34.27
CA ARG A 559 11.31 -0.33 33.83
C ARG A 559 12.34 0.81 33.78
N TYR A 560 11.94 2.01 33.36
CA TYR A 560 12.84 3.16 33.24
C TYR A 560 12.89 4.02 34.52
N GLY A 561 12.15 3.64 35.58
CA GLY A 561 12.14 4.37 36.86
C GLY A 561 11.52 5.77 36.74
N TRP A 562 10.54 5.93 35.85
CA TRP A 562 9.86 7.20 35.60
C TRP A 562 8.68 7.47 36.54
N LEU A 563 8.21 6.46 37.28
CA LEU A 563 7.02 6.56 38.13
C LEU A 563 7.44 6.57 39.61
N ASP A 564 6.93 7.54 40.37
CA ASP A 564 7.33 7.77 41.76
C ASP A 564 6.74 6.72 42.74
N ASP A 565 5.57 6.18 42.42
CA ASP A 565 4.86 5.13 43.20
C ASP A 565 4.57 3.92 42.30
N PRO A 566 5.59 3.11 41.94
CA PRO A 566 5.49 2.12 40.88
C PRO A 566 4.53 0.96 41.20
N GLU A 567 4.29 0.63 42.47
CA GLU A 567 3.46 -0.52 42.88
C GLU A 567 2.02 -0.43 42.35
N ARG A 568 1.40 0.76 42.43
CA ARG A 568 0.04 0.97 41.88
C ARG A 568 -0.03 0.73 40.37
N TYR A 569 1.05 1.03 39.66
CA TYR A 569 1.13 0.81 38.22
C TYR A 569 1.46 -0.64 37.87
N ILE A 570 2.26 -1.33 38.70
CA ILE A 570 2.52 -2.78 38.57
C ILE A 570 1.20 -3.55 38.68
N ASP A 571 0.40 -3.25 39.72
CA ASP A 571 -0.92 -3.85 39.91
C ASP A 571 -1.84 -3.57 38.72
N SER A 572 -1.86 -2.32 38.24
CA SER A 572 -2.66 -1.91 37.08
C SER A 572 -2.26 -2.66 35.80
N VAL A 573 -0.95 -2.81 35.53
CA VAL A 573 -0.41 -3.55 34.38
C VAL A 573 -0.83 -5.02 34.43
N TYR A 574 -0.66 -5.69 35.57
CA TYR A 574 -1.05 -7.10 35.69
C TYR A 574 -2.57 -7.29 35.56
N LYS A 575 -3.37 -6.41 36.18
CA LYS A 575 -4.83 -6.44 36.05
C LYS A 575 -5.27 -6.24 34.59
N ALA A 576 -4.64 -5.31 33.88
CA ALA A 576 -4.93 -5.04 32.48
C ALA A 576 -4.51 -6.21 31.58
N TRP A 577 -3.34 -6.79 31.80
CA TRP A 577 -2.85 -7.95 31.05
C TRP A 577 -3.75 -9.17 31.25
N GLU A 578 -4.19 -9.43 32.50
CA GLU A 578 -5.17 -10.48 32.79
C GLU A 578 -6.51 -10.21 32.08
N GLY A 579 -7.00 -8.97 32.12
CA GLY A 579 -8.21 -8.54 31.43
C GLY A 579 -8.13 -8.78 29.91
N LEU A 580 -7.03 -8.36 29.28
CA LEU A 580 -6.77 -8.59 27.85
C LEU A 580 -6.78 -10.09 27.51
N MET A 581 -6.06 -10.92 28.28
CA MET A 581 -6.03 -12.37 28.04
C MET A 581 -7.38 -13.05 28.24
N ARG A 582 -8.19 -12.58 29.20
CA ARG A 582 -9.47 -13.20 29.54
C ARG A 582 -10.62 -12.77 28.63
N ILE A 583 -10.63 -11.52 28.21
CA ILE A 583 -11.79 -10.88 27.56
C ILE A 583 -11.51 -10.60 26.08
N SER A 584 -10.29 -10.18 25.74
CA SER A 584 -9.96 -9.69 24.40
C SER A 584 -9.35 -10.74 23.49
N ILE A 585 -8.73 -11.80 24.03
CA ILE A 585 -8.01 -12.80 23.23
C ILE A 585 -8.71 -14.16 23.36
N ASP A 586 -9.16 -14.73 22.24
CA ASP A 586 -9.80 -16.06 22.24
C ASP A 586 -8.78 -17.20 22.11
N PHE A 587 -9.27 -18.44 22.22
CA PHE A 587 -8.43 -19.65 22.12
C PHE A 587 -7.80 -19.87 20.73
N ASN A 588 -8.30 -19.20 19.68
CA ASN A 588 -7.73 -19.25 18.33
C ASN A 588 -6.67 -18.16 18.11
N GLY A 589 -6.47 -17.27 19.09
CA GLY A 589 -5.62 -16.10 18.97
C GLY A 589 -6.28 -14.92 18.24
N ASN A 590 -7.60 -14.92 18.09
CA ASN A 590 -8.31 -13.74 17.62
C ASN A 590 -8.29 -12.65 18.70
N VAL A 591 -8.19 -11.39 18.26
CA VAL A 591 -8.25 -10.21 19.12
C VAL A 591 -9.58 -9.50 18.90
N HIS A 592 -10.40 -9.44 19.95
CA HIS A 592 -11.70 -8.78 19.99
C HIS A 592 -11.61 -7.38 20.61
N GLY A 593 -12.69 -6.61 20.57
CA GLY A 593 -12.78 -5.33 21.28
C GLY A 593 -11.88 -4.21 20.73
N VAL A 594 -11.32 -4.36 19.53
CA VAL A 594 -10.51 -3.32 18.87
C VAL A 594 -11.41 -2.39 18.08
N CYS A 595 -11.49 -1.13 18.50
CA CYS A 595 -12.28 -0.10 17.84
C CYS A 595 -11.82 0.09 16.37
N ARG A 596 -12.74 0.12 15.40
CA ARG A 596 -12.40 0.41 13.98
C ARG A 596 -11.83 1.82 13.79
N GLY A 597 -11.28 2.10 12.61
CA GLY A 597 -10.85 3.45 12.23
C GLY A 597 -11.96 4.49 12.38
N SER A 598 -11.63 5.67 12.90
CA SER A 598 -12.59 6.69 13.33
C SER A 598 -12.40 8.04 12.62
N ASN A 599 -13.51 8.77 12.45
CA ASN A 599 -13.49 10.23 12.33
C ASN A 599 -13.50 10.89 13.73
N PHE A 600 -13.90 12.15 13.83
CA PHE A 600 -14.12 12.82 15.10
C PHE A 600 -15.56 13.32 15.26
N SER A 601 -15.95 13.58 16.51
CA SER A 601 -17.24 14.16 16.87
C SER A 601 -17.12 14.98 18.15
N TYR A 602 -17.98 15.98 18.31
CA TYR A 602 -18.16 16.72 19.57
C TYR A 602 -19.03 15.97 20.59
N SER A 603 -19.52 14.77 20.24
CA SER A 603 -20.38 13.98 21.10
C SER A 603 -19.74 12.62 21.41
N SER A 604 -19.67 12.29 22.69
CA SER A 604 -19.31 10.94 23.16
C SER A 604 -20.26 9.86 22.64
N HIS A 605 -21.48 10.22 22.24
CA HIS A 605 -22.46 9.29 21.67
C HIS A 605 -21.92 8.58 20.43
N TYR A 606 -21.24 9.32 19.53
CA TYR A 606 -20.62 8.74 18.33
C TYR A 606 -19.58 7.69 18.71
N TYR A 607 -18.67 8.02 19.63
CA TYR A 607 -17.61 7.11 20.05
C TYR A 607 -18.14 5.86 20.74
N LYS A 608 -19.22 6.01 21.51
CA LYS A 608 -19.83 4.95 22.31
C LYS A 608 -20.73 4.02 21.49
N ASN A 609 -21.57 4.57 20.62
CA ASN A 609 -22.68 3.84 20.01
C ASN A 609 -22.51 3.59 18.51
N ASP A 610 -21.79 4.47 17.79
CA ASP A 610 -21.64 4.38 16.33
C ASP A 610 -20.27 3.80 15.94
N LEU A 611 -19.22 4.17 16.69
CA LEU A 611 -17.86 3.74 16.48
C LEU A 611 -17.59 2.45 17.25
N LEU A 612 -18.01 1.34 16.66
CA LEU A 612 -17.90 0.01 17.27
C LEU A 612 -16.58 -0.70 16.94
N TRP A 613 -16.34 -1.81 17.61
CA TRP A 613 -15.15 -2.63 17.43
C TRP A 613 -15.32 -3.72 16.36
N LEU A 614 -14.19 -4.21 15.86
CA LEU A 614 -14.08 -5.31 14.92
C LEU A 614 -13.12 -6.37 15.48
N THR A 615 -13.34 -7.63 15.12
CA THR A 615 -12.40 -8.72 15.45
C THR A 615 -11.21 -8.68 14.50
N ASN A 616 -10.00 -8.85 15.03
CA ASN A 616 -8.73 -8.83 14.30
C ASN A 616 -8.50 -7.55 13.51
N ASP A 617 -8.99 -6.44 14.05
CA ASP A 617 -8.70 -5.14 13.47
C ASP A 617 -7.21 -4.79 13.70
N THR A 618 -6.54 -4.41 12.61
CA THR A 618 -5.10 -4.19 12.57
C THR A 618 -4.63 -2.99 13.38
N HIS A 619 -5.53 -2.11 13.85
CA HIS A 619 -5.15 -1.03 14.77
C HIS A 619 -4.71 -1.57 16.14
N GLY A 620 -5.19 -2.76 16.54
CA GLY A 620 -4.94 -3.33 17.88
C GLY A 620 -3.92 -4.45 17.94
N ILE A 621 -3.78 -5.28 16.89
CA ILE A 621 -2.96 -6.52 16.92
C ILE A 621 -1.51 -6.23 17.35
N GLY A 622 -0.85 -5.28 16.69
CA GLY A 622 0.53 -4.90 17.02
C GLY A 622 0.70 -4.39 18.44
N ILE A 623 -0.27 -3.60 18.92
CA ILE A 623 -0.23 -3.01 20.26
C ILE A 623 -0.45 -4.06 21.33
N VAL A 624 -1.37 -5.01 21.15
CA VAL A 624 -1.56 -6.12 22.10
C VAL A 624 -0.27 -6.95 22.22
N LEU A 625 0.41 -7.21 21.11
CA LEU A 625 1.72 -7.86 21.10
C LEU A 625 2.78 -7.04 21.87
N LEU A 626 2.83 -5.72 21.66
CA LEU A 626 3.75 -4.83 22.36
C LEU A 626 3.44 -4.75 23.86
N ALA A 627 2.18 -4.73 24.26
CA ALA A 627 1.76 -4.74 25.66
C ALA A 627 2.25 -6.02 26.36
N GLY A 628 2.07 -7.18 25.72
CA GLY A 628 2.61 -8.45 26.22
C GLY A 628 4.13 -8.44 26.31
N TYR A 629 4.80 -7.91 25.27
CA TYR A 629 6.26 -7.74 25.27
C TYR A 629 6.75 -6.90 26.47
N GLU A 630 6.18 -5.72 26.70
CA GLU A 630 6.61 -4.86 27.82
C GLU A 630 6.21 -5.43 29.18
N THR A 631 5.09 -6.15 29.28
CA THR A 631 4.69 -6.83 30.51
C THR A 631 5.73 -7.90 30.90
N VAL A 632 6.18 -8.71 29.95
CA VAL A 632 7.27 -9.68 30.17
C VAL A 632 8.56 -8.96 30.56
N LYS A 633 8.92 -7.90 29.84
CA LYS A 633 10.11 -7.10 30.12
C LYS A 633 10.08 -6.40 31.48
N MET A 634 8.90 -6.04 31.97
CA MET A 634 8.71 -5.50 33.31
C MET A 634 8.87 -6.59 34.37
N ALA A 635 8.27 -7.76 34.17
CA ALA A 635 8.40 -8.90 35.09
C ALA A 635 9.85 -9.37 35.24
N GLU A 636 10.61 -9.43 34.12
CA GLU A 636 12.05 -9.70 34.12
C GLU A 636 12.80 -8.67 34.97
N PHE A 637 12.56 -7.37 34.73
CA PHE A 637 13.18 -6.28 35.48
C PHE A 637 12.89 -6.34 36.98
N LEU A 638 11.65 -6.59 37.39
CA LEU A 638 11.26 -6.70 38.80
C LEU A 638 11.91 -7.92 39.48
N SER A 639 12.05 -9.02 38.75
CA SER A 639 12.72 -10.24 39.24
C SER A 639 14.21 -10.00 39.46
N GLU A 640 14.87 -9.26 38.56
CA GLU A 640 16.27 -8.88 38.69
C GLU A 640 16.52 -7.95 39.89
N GLN A 641 15.60 -7.01 40.16
CA GLN A 641 15.68 -6.14 41.34
C GLN A 641 15.48 -6.93 42.64
N SER A 642 14.53 -7.87 42.66
CA SER A 642 14.20 -8.67 43.85
C SER A 642 15.25 -9.74 44.19
N GLY A 643 16.08 -10.14 43.22
CA GLY A 643 17.18 -11.09 43.41
C GLY A 643 18.55 -10.45 43.67
N ALA A 644 18.62 -9.11 43.74
CA ALA A 644 19.82 -8.34 44.01
C ALA A 644 19.98 -7.93 45.50
N ASP A 645 18.98 -8.25 46.34
CA ASP A 645 18.97 -8.12 47.80
C ASP A 645 19.12 -9.50 48.47
#